data_AF-A0A0W0EUX4-F1
#
_entry.id   AF-A0A0W0EUX4-F1
#
_cell.length_a   1.000
_cell.length_b   1.000
_cell.length_c   1.000
_cell.angle_alpha   90.00
_cell.angle_beta   90.00
_cell.angle_gamma   90.00
#
_symmetry.space_group_name_H-M   'P 1'
#
loop_
_entity.id
_entity.type
_entity.pdbx_description
1 polymer ?
#
loop_
_entity_poly.entity_id
_entity_poly.type
_entity_poly.pdbx_seq_one_letter_code
_entity_poly.pdbx_strand_id
1 'polypeptide(L)'
;MAFNRSNVNVARDAKNIVYGDQVIYGSISSNLDDAVSEATLKSLAQRSAPNACHDSEQRSPPPNCHPGTRTRILEELSQWFEDSSKTTKVFWFHGSAGIGKSAIAQNLAEKYAGKKVAATFFFSRNDTTRDNLAPFVASIAYQFATSGCLRPLLGPAIIKAIRSDLTLFHKSYENQFEKLIIEPCSELEMTNLDCIPNTIIIDGLDECIDHLSQERLLGIIYEATTVPRIPVPWVFLIFSRPEPQIRDAFDDFRTILRSFDFNSSDEAHRDIQMYFTDQFAILRKKHRRALRHEGTSWPNKDAIDQLVDRADGQFIFAVTVVKYIDTRDERPQDRLDTILRIYVERESESPYSDLDLLYRQILSTCHRWEKVRSIMEILVTPHKSPLDDSVWEISWRSPAIVAFLLDLQTGEVEAILSRLHSVLRMPEDDDHDIHITHASFTEFLSDRNRSGEYYTPEMSSSNYFDCVAVSLLRTFSTLKLHYPLCYPQSEFITAFSRWERMLRNDPSRLIHYSHHYWRYCKEVESPSADLIAALSSFDPCSFIAACMFHGFDLYLYSWEIVTKWAKVCILDFNLTMANSSQQSFGKSTQCFVEKWEPFFQGVCVAFPPVISPQKALWWTFDFERHLCHDPYPRRMFLQELYSINQAAMKSYPKGHTFLVLPADNRVQLPKDWIVTHATKNNGEAFMKVSRAFYAFENCPELLLDDVWDDTCKTVLRDWIKEDDLTNLKLLLKDRAEIFGIPLRRRTIKARGTNRKQE
;
A
#
# COMPACT_ATOMS: atom_id res chain seq x y z
N MET A 1 44.00 -5.74 13.66
CA MET A 1 44.49 -6.44 14.86
C MET A 1 43.32 -7.15 15.50
N ALA A 2 43.45 -8.46 15.71
CA ALA A 2 42.39 -9.36 16.17
C ALA A 2 42.04 -9.11 17.65
N PHE A 3 40.74 -9.10 17.98
CA PHE A 3 40.30 -9.19 19.37
C PHE A 3 39.98 -10.64 19.72
N ASN A 4 40.78 -11.18 20.63
CA ASN A 4 40.68 -12.52 21.20
C ASN A 4 39.77 -12.46 22.44
N ARG A 5 38.81 -13.39 22.55
CA ARG A 5 37.98 -13.57 23.75
C ARG A 5 38.76 -14.36 24.80
N SER A 6 38.96 -13.80 25.98
CA SER A 6 39.41 -14.54 27.16
C SER A 6 38.29 -14.61 28.19
N ASN A 7 37.87 -15.84 28.48
CA ASN A 7 36.99 -16.21 29.60
C ASN A 7 37.67 -15.88 30.94
N VAL A 8 36.92 -15.25 31.85
CA VAL A 8 37.28 -15.20 33.27
C VAL A 8 36.13 -15.78 34.08
N ASN A 9 36.38 -16.96 34.66
CA ASN A 9 35.58 -17.55 35.72
C ASN A 9 35.96 -16.89 37.04
N VAL A 10 34.99 -16.34 37.77
CA VAL A 10 35.20 -15.86 39.14
C VAL A 10 34.59 -16.84 40.12
N ALA A 11 35.48 -17.44 40.92
CA ALA A 11 35.15 -18.29 42.05
C ALA A 11 34.57 -17.49 43.22
N ARG A 12 33.74 -18.17 44.02
CA ARG A 12 33.01 -17.64 45.18
C ARG A 12 33.95 -17.12 46.29
N ASP A 13 33.44 -16.11 46.98
CA ASP A 13 33.84 -15.60 48.30
C ASP A 13 35.02 -14.60 48.35
N ALA A 14 34.70 -13.34 48.04
CA ALA A 14 35.32 -12.18 48.69
C ALA A 14 34.23 -11.20 49.16
N LYS A 15 34.07 -11.06 50.48
CA LYS A 15 33.20 -10.05 51.11
C LYS A 15 33.93 -8.71 51.11
N ASN A 16 33.46 -7.75 50.31
CA ASN A 16 33.74 -6.33 50.52
C ASN A 16 32.55 -5.71 51.24
N ILE A 17 32.77 -5.22 52.46
CA ILE A 17 31.81 -4.37 53.18
C ILE A 17 32.15 -2.92 52.81
N VAL A 18 31.21 -2.23 52.17
CA VAL A 18 31.27 -0.79 51.91
C VAL A 18 30.09 -0.15 52.62
N TYR A 19 30.37 0.83 53.48
CA TYR A 19 29.36 1.67 54.13
C TYR A 19 28.97 2.81 53.19
N GLY A 20 27.68 2.90 52.84
CA GLY A 20 27.09 4.01 52.08
C GLY A 20 25.83 3.58 51.33
N ASP A 21 24.73 4.32 51.48
CA ASP A 21 23.43 4.03 50.89
C ASP A 21 23.49 3.88 49.37
N GLN A 22 23.23 2.67 48.86
CA GLN A 22 22.98 2.43 47.44
C GLN A 22 21.48 2.55 47.15
N VAL A 23 21.11 3.60 46.40
CA VAL A 23 19.88 3.59 45.62
C VAL A 23 20.13 2.72 44.38
N ILE A 24 19.49 1.56 44.33
CA ILE A 24 19.50 0.69 43.15
C ILE A 24 18.60 1.32 42.09
N TYR A 25 19.19 1.97 41.07
CA TYR A 25 18.45 2.28 39.84
C TYR A 25 18.23 0.98 39.07
N GLY A 26 16.97 0.54 38.99
CA GLY A 26 16.57 -0.61 38.18
C GLY A 26 16.78 -0.34 36.69
N SER A 27 17.85 -0.89 36.12
CA SER A 27 18.21 -0.81 34.69
C SER A 27 17.37 -1.71 33.77
N ILE A 28 16.29 -2.30 34.27
CA ILE A 28 15.42 -3.20 33.49
C ILE A 28 14.16 -2.47 32.96
N SER A 29 13.70 -1.38 33.60
CA SER A 29 12.50 -0.67 33.13
C SER A 29 12.77 0.26 31.94
N SER A 30 13.97 0.88 31.87
CA SER A 30 14.30 1.83 30.79
C SER A 30 14.33 1.17 29.41
N ASN A 31 14.90 -0.05 29.30
CA ASN A 31 14.98 -0.77 28.03
C ASN A 31 13.63 -1.24 27.50
N LEU A 32 12.65 -1.50 28.38
CA LEU A 32 11.32 -1.93 27.98
C LEU A 32 10.48 -0.74 27.49
N ASP A 33 10.56 0.40 28.18
CA ASP A 33 9.85 1.62 27.78
C ASP A 33 10.41 2.22 26.49
N ASP A 34 11.71 2.11 26.23
CA ASP A 34 12.31 2.56 24.96
C ASP A 34 11.87 1.69 23.78
N ALA A 35 11.88 0.36 23.93
CA ALA A 35 11.43 -0.57 22.89
C ALA A 35 9.93 -0.42 22.58
N VAL A 36 9.10 -0.18 23.60
CA VAL A 36 7.66 0.04 23.43
C VAL A 36 7.38 1.40 22.78
N SER A 37 8.10 2.44 23.19
CA SER A 37 8.04 3.77 22.54
C SER A 37 8.42 3.69 21.06
N GLU A 38 9.46 2.92 20.71
CA GLU A 38 9.85 2.70 19.32
C GLU A 38 8.76 1.96 18.52
N ALA A 39 8.12 0.95 19.09
CA ALA A 39 7.01 0.25 18.46
C ALA A 39 5.79 1.17 18.23
N THR A 40 5.48 2.06 19.18
CA THR A 40 4.41 3.07 19.02
C THR A 40 4.74 4.07 17.91
N LEU A 41 5.99 4.55 17.84
CA LEU A 41 6.43 5.45 16.76
C LEU A 41 6.39 4.77 15.38
N LYS A 42 6.71 3.47 15.30
CA LYS A 42 6.55 2.69 14.06
C LYS A 42 5.09 2.59 13.64
N SER A 43 4.17 2.31 14.58
CA SER A 43 2.73 2.30 14.30
C SER A 43 2.22 3.67 13.82
N LEU A 44 2.71 4.76 14.42
CA LEU A 44 2.39 6.12 13.99
C LEU A 44 2.95 6.42 12.59
N ALA A 45 4.18 5.99 12.30
CA ALA A 45 4.81 6.13 10.97
C ALA A 45 4.07 5.37 9.87
N GLN A 46 3.52 4.19 10.19
CA GLN A 46 2.74 3.39 9.23
C GLN A 46 1.40 4.04 8.83
N ARG A 47 0.91 4.97 9.65
CA ARG A 47 -0.35 5.68 9.43
C ARG A 47 -0.15 7.12 8.96
N SER A 48 1.09 7.60 8.95
CA SER A 48 1.45 8.89 8.39
C SER A 48 1.73 8.77 6.89
N ALA A 49 1.83 9.92 6.24
CA ALA A 49 2.34 10.09 4.89
C ALA A 49 3.69 10.82 4.96
N PRO A 50 4.82 10.12 5.19
CA PRO A 50 6.15 10.75 5.26
C PRO A 50 6.51 11.53 3.99
N ASN A 51 5.95 11.14 2.85
CA ASN A 51 6.08 11.82 1.56
C ASN A 51 5.36 13.17 1.46
N ALA A 52 4.46 13.48 2.40
CA ALA A 52 3.84 14.79 2.52
C ALA A 52 4.72 15.81 3.28
N CYS A 53 5.84 15.40 3.87
CA CYS A 53 6.76 16.29 4.59
C CYS A 53 7.66 17.08 3.62
N HIS A 54 7.99 18.34 3.95
CA HIS A 54 8.80 19.21 3.09
C HIS A 54 10.19 18.66 2.75
N ASP A 55 10.77 17.83 3.61
CA ASP A 55 12.11 17.23 3.53
C ASP A 55 12.12 15.79 2.97
N SER A 56 11.00 15.35 2.38
CA SER A 56 10.91 14.01 1.78
C SER A 56 11.69 13.88 0.46
N GLU A 57 12.40 12.76 0.28
CA GLU A 57 13.10 12.43 -0.97
C GLU A 57 12.13 12.28 -2.15
N GLN A 58 10.89 11.83 -1.93
CA GLN A 58 9.90 11.73 -3.01
C GLN A 58 9.55 13.11 -3.61
N ARG A 59 9.83 14.19 -2.86
CA ARG A 59 9.68 15.56 -3.34
C ARG A 59 10.95 16.08 -3.99
N SER A 60 12.10 15.43 -3.89
CA SER A 60 13.38 15.90 -4.43
C SER A 60 13.42 15.83 -5.95
N PRO A 61 13.82 16.87 -6.71
CA PRO A 61 14.07 18.23 -6.23
C PRO A 61 12.74 18.91 -5.88
N PRO A 62 12.63 19.53 -4.69
CA PRO A 62 11.37 20.09 -4.25
C PRO A 62 10.97 21.30 -5.11
N PRO A 63 9.65 21.58 -5.24
CA PRO A 63 9.19 22.75 -5.95
C PRO A 63 9.77 23.99 -5.27
N ASN A 64 10.55 24.80 -5.98
CA ASN A 64 11.23 25.94 -5.41
C ASN A 64 11.07 27.19 -6.30
N CYS A 65 10.97 28.34 -5.65
CA CYS A 65 10.96 29.62 -6.35
C CYS A 65 12.29 29.80 -7.08
N HIS A 66 12.23 30.26 -8.33
CA HIS A 66 13.45 30.57 -9.08
C HIS A 66 14.19 31.72 -8.37
N PRO A 67 15.53 31.68 -8.23
CA PRO A 67 16.26 32.73 -7.52
C PRO A 67 15.93 34.14 -8.04
N GLY A 68 15.60 35.05 -7.13
CA GLY A 68 15.21 36.43 -7.45
C GLY A 68 13.75 36.63 -7.87
N THR A 69 12.94 35.57 -7.98
CA THR A 69 11.48 35.66 -8.21
C THR A 69 10.71 35.64 -6.90
N ARG A 70 9.45 36.08 -6.93
CA ARG A 70 8.52 36.02 -5.78
C ARG A 70 9.03 36.71 -4.51
N THR A 71 10.00 37.61 -4.65
CA THR A 71 10.72 38.21 -3.51
C THR A 71 9.78 39.03 -2.64
N ARG A 72 8.92 39.86 -3.23
CA ARG A 72 7.95 40.68 -2.50
C ARG A 72 6.98 39.82 -1.71
N ILE A 73 6.48 38.73 -2.31
CA ILE A 73 5.52 37.83 -1.67
C ILE A 73 6.17 37.05 -0.53
N LEU A 74 7.38 36.53 -0.75
CA LEU A 74 8.15 35.85 0.28
C LEU A 74 8.46 36.80 1.45
N GLU A 75 8.76 38.06 1.17
CA GLU A 75 8.96 39.10 2.19
C GLU A 75 7.68 39.38 2.98
N GLU A 76 6.53 39.59 2.31
CA GLU A 76 5.25 39.83 2.99
C GLU A 76 4.83 38.64 3.87
N LEU A 77 4.95 37.42 3.34
CA LEU A 77 4.66 36.20 4.09
C LEU A 77 5.62 36.07 5.27
N SER A 78 6.92 36.34 5.08
CA SER A 78 7.91 36.31 6.16
C SER A 78 7.60 37.33 7.25
N GLN A 79 7.19 38.55 6.89
CA GLN A 79 6.80 39.59 7.83
C GLN A 79 5.60 39.15 8.68
N TRP A 80 4.55 38.59 8.03
CA TRP A 80 3.42 38.03 8.78
C TRP A 80 3.86 36.84 9.64
N PHE A 81 4.74 36.00 9.12
CA PHE A 81 5.23 34.80 9.82
C PHE A 81 5.98 35.15 11.10
N GLU A 82 6.80 36.21 11.06
CA GLU A 82 7.66 36.68 12.15
C GLU A 82 6.96 37.64 13.13
N ASP A 83 5.86 38.25 12.73
CA ASP A 83 5.09 39.14 13.59
C ASP A 83 4.50 38.40 14.81
N SER A 84 5.07 38.63 15.98
CA SER A 84 4.60 38.08 17.26
C SER A 84 3.36 38.78 17.81
N SER A 85 3.01 39.96 17.28
CA SER A 85 1.84 40.76 17.68
C SER A 85 0.58 40.43 16.89
N LYS A 86 0.68 39.55 15.89
CA LYS A 86 -0.45 39.18 15.04
C LYS A 86 -1.60 38.56 15.83
N THR A 87 -2.80 39.06 15.56
CA THR A 87 -4.06 38.52 16.07
C THR A 87 -4.58 37.36 15.22
N THR A 88 -4.17 37.31 13.94
CA THR A 88 -4.55 36.25 13.01
C THR A 88 -3.78 34.96 13.29
N LYS A 89 -4.50 33.83 13.31
CA LYS A 89 -3.96 32.49 13.54
C LYS A 89 -3.92 31.64 12.27
N VAL A 90 -4.66 32.05 11.25
CA VAL A 90 -4.71 31.35 9.97
C VAL A 90 -4.37 32.34 8.86
N PHE A 91 -3.48 31.92 7.97
CA PHE A 91 -3.21 32.63 6.73
C PHE A 91 -3.56 31.74 5.56
N TRP A 92 -4.43 32.22 4.69
CA TRP A 92 -4.84 31.53 3.48
C TRP A 92 -4.28 32.23 2.25
N PHE A 93 -3.31 31.59 1.61
CA PHE A 93 -2.75 32.03 0.34
C PHE A 93 -3.44 31.26 -0.80
N HIS A 94 -4.21 31.96 -1.63
CA HIS A 94 -4.95 31.32 -2.70
C HIS A 94 -4.66 31.91 -4.07
N GLY A 95 -4.94 31.12 -5.09
CA GLY A 95 -4.85 31.53 -6.49
C GLY A 95 -4.98 30.34 -7.44
N SER A 96 -4.94 30.60 -8.75
CA SER A 96 -5.17 29.60 -9.79
C SER A 96 -4.09 28.50 -9.86
N ALA A 97 -4.32 27.48 -10.69
CA ALA A 97 -3.36 26.40 -10.89
C ALA A 97 -2.03 26.93 -11.48
N GLY A 98 -0.90 26.36 -11.05
CA GLY A 98 0.38 26.62 -11.71
C GLY A 98 1.05 27.97 -11.45
N ILE A 99 0.53 28.80 -10.53
CA ILE A 99 1.13 30.11 -10.15
C ILE A 99 2.37 30.01 -9.24
N GLY A 100 2.65 28.82 -8.70
CA GLY A 100 3.80 28.57 -7.81
C GLY A 100 3.50 28.53 -6.30
N LYS A 101 2.25 28.26 -5.89
CA LYS A 101 1.87 28.15 -4.46
C LYS A 101 2.75 27.18 -3.68
N SER A 102 2.87 25.94 -4.17
CA SER A 102 3.69 24.89 -3.55
C SER A 102 5.16 25.26 -3.46
N ALA A 103 5.68 26.03 -4.41
CA ALA A 103 7.06 26.52 -4.38
C ALA A 103 7.27 27.57 -3.26
N ILE A 104 6.30 28.46 -3.06
CA ILE A 104 6.32 29.43 -1.95
C ILE A 104 6.20 28.70 -0.61
N ALA A 105 5.27 27.74 -0.49
CA ALA A 105 5.08 26.92 0.70
C ALA A 105 6.36 26.17 1.08
N GLN A 106 7.02 25.55 0.09
CA GLN A 106 8.30 24.86 0.27
C GLN A 106 9.41 25.82 0.73
N ASN A 107 9.54 27.00 0.10
CA ASN A 107 10.57 27.98 0.48
C ASN A 107 10.40 28.44 1.94
N LEU A 108 9.16 28.66 2.37
CA LEU A 108 8.87 29.02 3.76
C LEU A 108 9.14 27.85 4.72
N ALA A 109 8.75 26.62 4.34
CA ALA A 109 9.02 25.42 5.12
C ALA A 109 10.53 25.26 5.38
N GLU A 110 11.35 25.32 4.33
CA GLU A 110 12.81 25.19 4.43
C GLU A 110 13.44 26.34 5.21
N LYS A 111 13.02 27.59 4.96
CA LYS A 111 13.56 28.79 5.65
C LYS A 111 13.34 28.75 7.17
N TYR A 112 12.21 28.20 7.60
CA TYR A 112 11.76 28.23 9.01
C TYR A 112 11.75 26.84 9.69
N ALA A 113 12.25 25.80 9.02
CA ALA A 113 12.46 24.48 9.60
C ALA A 113 13.32 24.55 10.87
N GLY A 114 12.90 23.83 11.91
CA GLY A 114 13.57 23.82 13.21
C GLY A 114 13.52 25.15 14.00
N LYS A 115 12.81 26.17 13.50
CA LYS A 115 12.64 27.46 14.17
C LYS A 115 11.18 27.71 14.55
N LYS A 116 10.31 27.80 13.54
CA LYS A 116 8.91 28.23 13.69
C LYS A 116 7.94 27.22 13.09
N VAL A 117 8.38 26.45 12.09
CA VAL A 117 7.59 25.37 11.48
C VAL A 117 7.64 24.14 12.37
N ALA A 118 6.46 23.74 12.85
CA ALA A 118 6.24 22.59 13.69
C ALA A 118 6.04 21.32 12.86
N ALA A 119 5.28 21.45 11.77
CA ALA A 119 5.00 20.38 10.84
C ALA A 119 4.57 20.94 9.47
N THR A 120 4.68 20.10 8.46
CA THR A 120 4.22 20.39 7.11
C THR A 120 3.40 19.23 6.57
N PHE A 121 2.37 19.53 5.80
CA PHE A 121 1.62 18.53 5.05
C PHE A 121 1.29 19.06 3.66
N PHE A 122 1.86 18.44 2.64
CA PHE A 122 1.64 18.80 1.25
C PHE A 122 0.79 17.73 0.59
N PHE A 123 -0.48 18.05 0.37
CA PHE A 123 -1.39 17.21 -0.40
C PHE A 123 -0.89 17.04 -1.84
N SER A 124 -1.30 15.94 -2.47
CA SER A 124 -1.03 15.70 -3.89
C SER A 124 -2.13 14.85 -4.48
N ARG A 125 -2.89 15.39 -5.44
CA ARG A 125 -3.99 14.67 -6.10
C ARG A 125 -3.48 13.45 -6.88
N ASN A 126 -2.23 13.50 -7.32
CA ASN A 126 -1.59 12.43 -8.08
C ASN A 126 -0.94 11.36 -7.16
N ASP A 127 -1.15 11.41 -5.85
CA ASP A 127 -0.52 10.53 -4.87
C ASP A 127 -1.52 10.08 -3.80
N THR A 128 -1.98 8.84 -3.94
CA THR A 128 -3.06 8.26 -3.13
C THR A 128 -2.73 8.14 -1.64
N THR A 129 -1.45 8.27 -1.25
CA THR A 129 -1.09 8.26 0.18
C THR A 129 -1.28 9.62 0.84
N ARG A 130 -1.54 10.68 0.06
CA ARG A 130 -1.68 12.06 0.56
C ARG A 130 -2.66 12.91 -0.27
N ASP A 131 -3.62 12.27 -0.93
CA ASP A 131 -4.75 12.92 -1.61
C ASP A 131 -6.00 13.02 -0.73
N ASN A 132 -5.93 12.56 0.53
CA ASN A 132 -7.07 12.50 1.44
C ASN A 132 -6.65 12.84 2.89
N LEU A 133 -7.65 13.01 3.76
CA LEU A 133 -7.45 13.46 5.15
C LEU A 133 -6.97 12.36 6.11
N ALA A 134 -7.09 11.07 5.75
CA ALA A 134 -6.80 9.96 6.64
C ALA A 134 -5.39 9.99 7.29
N PRO A 135 -4.30 10.26 6.54
CA PRO A 135 -2.95 10.30 7.10
C PRO A 135 -2.61 11.63 7.77
N PHE A 136 -3.43 12.68 7.61
CA PHE A 136 -3.07 14.06 7.98
C PHE A 136 -2.68 14.18 9.46
N VAL A 137 -3.57 13.77 10.37
CA VAL A 137 -3.35 13.92 11.81
C VAL A 137 -2.16 13.08 12.29
N ALA A 138 -2.08 11.84 11.82
CA ALA A 138 -0.96 10.95 12.12
C ALA A 138 0.38 11.53 11.65
N SER A 139 0.40 12.19 10.48
CA SER A 139 1.60 12.83 9.92
C SER A 139 2.08 14.03 10.72
N ILE A 140 1.17 14.88 11.20
CA ILE A 140 1.52 16.01 12.06
C ILE A 140 2.03 15.48 13.41
N ALA A 141 1.33 14.54 14.03
CA ALA A 141 1.73 13.94 15.30
C ALA A 141 3.09 13.22 15.19
N TYR A 142 3.35 12.55 14.07
CA TYR A 142 4.64 11.92 13.79
C TYR A 142 5.77 12.94 13.71
N GLN A 143 5.57 14.06 13.00
CA GLN A 143 6.55 15.14 12.93
C GLN A 143 6.81 15.75 14.31
N PHE A 144 5.78 15.92 15.14
CA PHE A 144 5.96 16.40 16.52
C PHE A 144 6.76 15.42 17.37
N ALA A 145 6.49 14.12 17.25
CA ALA A 145 7.14 13.09 18.04
C ALA A 145 8.57 12.76 17.58
N THR A 146 8.99 13.23 16.39
CA THR A 146 10.32 12.96 15.83
C THR A 146 11.19 14.21 15.68
N SER A 147 10.60 15.42 15.63
CA SER A 147 11.31 16.70 15.59
C SER A 147 12.22 16.88 16.80
N GLY A 148 13.47 17.33 16.57
CA GLY A 148 14.43 17.57 17.65
C GLY A 148 13.95 18.56 18.71
N CYS A 149 13.12 19.55 18.32
CA CYS A 149 12.60 20.57 19.22
C CYS A 149 11.31 20.12 19.95
N LEU A 150 10.39 19.46 19.24
CA LEU A 150 9.07 19.11 19.78
C LEU A 150 9.03 17.75 20.46
N ARG A 151 9.89 16.80 20.06
CA ARG A 151 9.91 15.44 20.61
C ARG A 151 10.03 15.41 22.14
N PRO A 152 10.94 16.17 22.79
CA PRO A 152 11.05 16.15 24.25
C PRO A 152 9.81 16.72 24.96
N LEU A 153 9.07 17.60 24.29
CA LEU A 153 7.93 18.34 24.85
C LEU A 153 6.60 17.60 24.65
N LEU A 154 6.34 17.15 23.43
CA LEU A 154 5.05 16.57 23.02
C LEU A 154 5.11 15.05 22.85
N GLY A 155 6.28 14.50 22.50
CA GLY A 155 6.46 13.08 22.19
C GLY A 155 5.96 12.12 23.29
N PRO A 156 6.30 12.32 24.57
CA PRO A 156 5.82 11.45 25.66
C PRO A 156 4.29 11.41 25.77
N ALA A 157 3.63 12.58 25.67
CA ALA A 157 2.18 12.68 25.74
C ALA A 157 1.49 12.02 24.53
N ILE A 158 2.03 12.24 23.31
CA ILE A 158 1.55 11.59 22.08
C ILE A 158 1.65 10.06 22.20
N ILE A 159 2.81 9.54 22.62
CA ILE A 159 3.03 8.10 22.79
C ILE A 159 2.06 7.53 23.84
N LYS A 160 1.87 8.24 24.96
CA LYS A 160 0.94 7.85 26.02
C LYS A 160 -0.50 7.81 25.51
N ALA A 161 -0.94 8.77 24.69
CA ALA A 161 -2.28 8.81 24.11
C ALA A 161 -2.54 7.57 23.23
N ILE A 162 -1.60 7.23 22.34
CA ILE A 162 -1.70 6.04 21.47
C ILE A 162 -1.68 4.74 22.30
N ARG A 163 -0.83 4.67 23.34
CA ARG A 163 -0.76 3.48 24.22
C ARG A 163 -2.03 3.28 25.02
N SER A 164 -2.68 4.37 25.43
CA SER A 164 -3.89 4.33 26.26
C SER A 164 -5.14 3.96 25.45
N ASP A 165 -5.11 4.17 24.13
CA ASP A 165 -6.23 3.87 23.24
C ASP A 165 -5.73 3.36 21.88
N LEU A 166 -5.66 2.04 21.74
CA LEU A 166 -5.27 1.39 20.48
C LEU A 166 -6.29 1.57 19.36
N THR A 167 -7.51 2.04 19.67
CA THR A 167 -8.56 2.32 18.68
C THR A 167 -8.51 3.76 18.16
N LEU A 168 -7.56 4.57 18.62
CA LEU A 168 -7.52 6.01 18.37
C LEU A 168 -7.59 6.36 16.88
N PHE A 169 -6.86 5.65 16.02
CA PHE A 169 -6.86 5.88 14.57
C PHE A 169 -8.13 5.41 13.84
N HIS A 170 -9.02 4.70 14.53
CA HIS A 170 -10.36 4.37 14.05
C HIS A 170 -11.42 5.37 14.53
N LYS A 171 -11.05 6.32 15.38
CA LYS A 171 -11.93 7.42 15.80
C LYS A 171 -11.98 8.52 14.75
N SER A 172 -12.91 9.45 14.93
CA SER A 172 -13.07 10.61 14.06
C SER A 172 -11.79 11.47 14.01
N TYR A 173 -11.55 12.17 12.90
CA TYR A 173 -10.35 13.01 12.75
C TYR A 173 -10.29 14.14 13.79
N GLU A 174 -11.43 14.66 14.22
CA GLU A 174 -11.54 15.62 15.33
C GLU A 174 -10.99 15.02 16.63
N ASN A 175 -11.39 13.79 16.97
CA ASN A 175 -10.91 13.10 18.16
C ASN A 175 -9.41 12.79 18.05
N GLN A 176 -8.94 12.36 16.88
CA GLN A 176 -7.52 12.13 16.66
C GLN A 176 -6.72 13.43 16.85
N PHE A 177 -7.20 14.54 16.27
CA PHE A 177 -6.56 15.85 16.36
C PHE A 177 -6.55 16.35 17.81
N GLU A 178 -7.68 16.25 18.52
CA GLU A 178 -7.76 16.60 19.94
C GLU A 178 -6.75 15.81 20.76
N LYS A 179 -6.71 14.48 20.61
CA LYS A 179 -5.84 13.59 21.41
C LYS A 179 -4.36 13.68 21.08
N LEU A 180 -4.00 13.95 19.82
CA LEU A 180 -2.61 13.87 19.35
C LEU A 180 -1.94 15.23 19.15
N ILE A 181 -2.71 16.31 19.00
CA ILE A 181 -2.20 17.64 18.67
C ILE A 181 -2.54 18.63 19.79
N ILE A 182 -3.76 18.59 20.31
CA ILE A 182 -4.29 19.59 21.27
C ILE A 182 -3.96 19.21 22.71
N GLU A 183 -4.42 18.05 23.19
CA GLU A 183 -4.19 17.59 24.57
C GLU A 183 -2.71 17.52 24.96
N PRO A 184 -1.78 17.06 24.10
CA PRO A 184 -0.35 17.06 24.44
C PRO A 184 0.21 18.44 24.78
N CYS A 185 -0.36 19.51 24.23
CA CYS A 185 0.07 20.88 24.53
C CYS A 185 -0.47 21.40 25.86
N SER A 186 -1.58 20.86 26.36
CA SER A 186 -2.18 21.26 27.64
C SER A 186 -1.33 20.84 28.85
N GLU A 187 -0.43 19.87 28.67
CA GLU A 187 0.51 19.41 29.69
C GLU A 187 1.79 20.28 29.77
N LEU A 188 1.95 21.29 28.90
CA LEU A 188 3.14 22.14 28.84
C LEU A 188 3.14 23.27 29.87
N GLU A 189 4.28 23.48 30.53
CA GLU A 189 4.51 24.62 31.41
C GLU A 189 4.68 25.92 30.62
N MET A 190 4.05 27.01 31.10
CA MET A 190 3.98 28.32 30.43
C MET A 190 5.35 28.98 30.15
N THR A 191 6.41 28.56 30.82
CA THR A 191 7.76 29.14 30.76
C THR A 191 8.56 28.74 29.52
N ASN A 192 8.11 27.72 28.77
CA ASN A 192 8.83 27.17 27.63
C ASN A 192 8.24 27.59 26.26
N LEU A 193 7.19 28.41 26.22
CA LEU A 193 6.33 28.58 25.04
C LEU A 193 6.87 29.52 23.95
N ASP A 194 7.64 30.55 24.31
CA ASP A 194 8.03 31.62 23.38
C ASP A 194 8.97 31.16 22.24
N CYS A 195 9.60 29.99 22.41
CA CYS A 195 10.56 29.40 21.47
C CYS A 195 10.06 28.12 20.79
N ILE A 196 8.81 27.69 21.02
CA ILE A 196 8.28 26.45 20.46
C ILE A 196 7.86 26.70 18.99
N PRO A 197 8.31 25.87 18.04
CA PRO A 197 7.74 25.86 16.69
C PRO A 197 6.24 25.57 16.78
N ASN A 198 5.42 26.51 16.29
CA ASN A 198 3.97 26.48 16.44
C ASN A 198 3.22 26.64 15.11
N THR A 199 3.91 26.59 13.98
CA THR A 199 3.29 26.77 12.66
C THR A 199 3.14 25.46 11.91
N ILE A 200 1.94 25.17 11.42
CA ILE A 200 1.64 24.05 10.54
C ILE A 200 1.40 24.60 9.13
N ILE A 201 2.21 24.17 8.16
CA ILE A 201 2.03 24.55 6.75
C ILE A 201 1.26 23.45 6.04
N ILE A 202 0.16 23.81 5.38
CA ILE A 202 -0.69 22.93 4.60
C ILE A 202 -0.70 23.43 3.16
N ASP A 203 -0.18 22.64 2.24
CA ASP A 203 -0.16 22.98 0.82
C ASP A 203 -1.08 22.05 0.02
N GLY A 204 -1.78 22.62 -0.95
CA GLY A 204 -2.66 21.90 -1.87
C GLY A 204 -3.95 21.40 -1.21
N LEU A 205 -4.61 22.16 -0.33
CA LEU A 205 -5.87 21.70 0.27
C LEU A 205 -6.93 21.30 -0.78
N ASP A 206 -6.94 21.98 -1.93
CA ASP A 206 -7.77 21.64 -3.11
C ASP A 206 -7.38 20.32 -3.79
N GLU A 207 -6.21 19.79 -3.49
CA GLU A 207 -5.75 18.49 -3.96
C GLU A 207 -6.25 17.33 -3.07
N CYS A 208 -6.92 17.64 -1.95
CA CYS A 208 -7.67 16.64 -1.21
C CYS A 208 -8.95 16.27 -2.00
N ILE A 209 -9.06 15.03 -2.46
CA ILE A 209 -10.10 14.62 -3.42
C ILE A 209 -11.53 14.65 -2.87
N ASP A 210 -11.69 14.59 -1.54
CA ASP A 210 -13.00 14.61 -0.89
C ASP A 210 -13.32 16.02 -0.37
N HIS A 211 -14.32 16.66 -0.98
CA HIS A 211 -14.74 18.02 -0.61
C HIS A 211 -15.19 18.11 0.86
N LEU A 212 -15.87 17.08 1.37
CA LEU A 212 -16.29 17.03 2.78
C LEU A 212 -15.08 16.99 3.72
N SER A 213 -14.01 16.29 3.33
CA SER A 213 -12.75 16.27 4.08
C SER A 213 -12.05 17.62 4.09
N GLN A 214 -12.13 18.41 3.01
CA GLN A 214 -11.60 19.78 2.98
C GLN A 214 -12.31 20.67 4.00
N GLU A 215 -13.65 20.69 3.97
CA GLU A 215 -14.48 21.45 4.92
C GLU A 215 -14.23 21.00 6.36
N ARG A 216 -14.17 19.68 6.58
CA ARG A 216 -13.93 19.07 7.88
C ARG A 216 -12.57 19.45 8.47
N LEU A 217 -11.51 19.46 7.65
CA LEU A 217 -10.19 19.92 8.10
C LEU A 217 -10.22 21.40 8.50
N LEU A 218 -10.89 22.25 7.74
CA LEU A 218 -11.05 23.66 8.09
C LEU A 218 -11.86 23.82 9.39
N GLY A 219 -12.91 23.03 9.61
CA GLY A 219 -13.64 22.99 10.87
C GLY A 219 -12.75 22.63 12.06
N ILE A 220 -11.90 21.59 11.93
CA ILE A 220 -10.92 21.21 12.96
C ILE A 220 -9.94 22.36 13.26
N ILE A 221 -9.43 23.03 12.23
CA ILE A 221 -8.50 24.15 12.38
C ILE A 221 -9.20 25.36 13.05
N TYR A 222 -10.45 25.62 12.69
CA TYR A 222 -11.26 26.68 13.29
C TYR A 222 -11.45 26.44 14.79
N GLU A 223 -11.86 25.23 15.19
CA GLU A 223 -12.01 24.88 16.61
C GLU A 223 -10.67 24.99 17.37
N ALA A 224 -9.58 24.49 16.79
CA ALA A 224 -8.26 24.53 17.39
C ALA A 224 -7.71 25.94 17.61
N THR A 225 -8.15 26.92 16.81
CA THR A 225 -7.67 28.31 16.87
C THR A 225 -8.60 29.26 17.65
N THR A 226 -9.87 28.91 17.82
CA THR A 226 -10.86 29.76 18.50
C THR A 226 -11.13 29.36 19.94
N VAL A 227 -10.93 28.10 20.29
CA VAL A 227 -11.23 27.61 21.63
C VAL A 227 -10.02 27.86 22.55
N PRO A 228 -10.16 28.69 23.60
CA PRO A 228 -9.07 28.99 24.53
C PRO A 228 -8.82 27.80 25.46
N ARG A 229 -8.16 26.76 24.93
CA ARG A 229 -7.85 25.51 25.65
C ARG A 229 -6.36 25.25 25.83
N ILE A 230 -5.48 25.98 25.14
CA ILE A 230 -4.10 25.51 24.91
C ILE A 230 -3.08 26.62 25.21
N PRO A 231 -1.94 26.31 25.86
CA PRO A 231 -0.83 27.24 26.04
C PRO A 231 -0.10 27.59 24.72
N VAL A 232 -0.08 26.66 23.75
CA VAL A 232 0.59 26.83 22.44
C VAL A 232 -0.37 27.48 21.43
N PRO A 233 -0.04 28.66 20.89
CA PRO A 233 -0.88 29.31 19.89
C PRO A 233 -0.59 28.74 18.50
N TRP A 234 -1.19 27.60 18.15
CA TRP A 234 -1.03 27.00 16.82
C TRP A 234 -1.39 28.02 15.71
N VAL A 235 -0.51 28.10 14.70
CA VAL A 235 -0.67 28.95 13.53
C VAL A 235 -0.75 28.05 12.30
N PHE A 236 -1.66 28.37 11.38
CA PHE A 236 -1.85 27.59 10.15
C PHE A 236 -1.58 28.46 8.94
N LEU A 237 -0.73 27.97 8.04
CA LEU A 237 -0.47 28.60 6.75
C LEU A 237 -0.97 27.64 5.67
N ILE A 238 -2.05 28.02 5.00
CA ILE A 238 -2.81 27.17 4.08
C ILE A 238 -2.66 27.72 2.66
N PHE A 239 -2.23 26.87 1.73
CA PHE A 239 -2.17 27.17 0.31
C PHE A 239 -3.19 26.33 -0.45
N SER A 240 -4.05 26.97 -1.25
CA SER A 240 -5.02 26.24 -2.06
C SER A 240 -5.51 27.03 -3.28
N ARG A 241 -6.31 26.40 -4.14
CA ARG A 241 -7.24 27.12 -5.03
C ARG A 241 -8.44 27.64 -4.23
N PRO A 242 -9.07 28.74 -4.69
CA PRO A 242 -10.29 29.27 -4.07
C PRO A 242 -11.53 28.50 -4.56
N GLU A 243 -11.53 27.17 -4.40
CA GLU A 243 -12.70 26.36 -4.72
C GLU A 243 -13.88 26.73 -3.79
N PRO A 244 -15.14 26.66 -4.27
CA PRO A 244 -16.29 27.19 -3.53
C PRO A 244 -16.37 26.69 -2.08
N GLN A 245 -16.24 25.38 -1.87
CA GLN A 245 -16.31 24.76 -0.55
C GLN A 245 -15.21 25.25 0.42
N ILE A 246 -14.00 25.50 -0.09
CA ILE A 246 -12.88 26.02 0.72
C ILE A 246 -13.14 27.48 1.10
N ARG A 247 -13.57 28.30 0.13
CA ARG A 247 -13.87 29.71 0.36
C ARG A 247 -15.01 29.86 1.37
N ASP A 248 -16.10 29.13 1.16
CA ASP A 248 -17.30 29.21 1.99
C ASP A 248 -16.98 28.76 3.44
N ALA A 249 -16.11 27.76 3.62
CA ALA A 249 -15.63 27.35 4.96
C ALA A 249 -14.71 28.41 5.62
N PHE A 250 -13.96 29.20 4.86
CA PHE A 250 -13.14 30.28 5.41
C PHE A 250 -13.94 31.50 5.86
N ASP A 251 -15.17 31.69 5.37
CA ASP A 251 -16.04 32.81 5.79
C ASP A 251 -16.32 32.79 7.30
N ASP A 252 -16.30 31.61 7.93
CA ASP A 252 -16.49 31.44 9.37
C ASP A 252 -15.28 31.94 10.20
N PHE A 253 -14.08 32.00 9.63
CA PHE A 253 -12.86 32.36 10.36
C PHE A 253 -12.77 33.87 10.68
N ARG A 254 -13.45 34.74 9.92
CA ARG A 254 -13.58 36.18 10.18
C ARG A 254 -12.28 36.86 10.65
N THR A 255 -12.16 37.14 11.95
CA THR A 255 -11.09 37.95 12.55
C THR A 255 -9.77 37.21 12.76
N ILE A 256 -9.76 35.87 12.72
CA ILE A 256 -8.55 35.06 12.88
C ILE A 256 -7.87 34.71 11.55
N LEU A 257 -8.50 35.03 10.42
CA LEU A 257 -7.99 34.77 9.08
C LEU A 257 -7.32 36.02 8.48
N ARG A 258 -6.16 35.81 7.85
CA ARG A 258 -5.61 36.71 6.83
C ARG A 258 -5.64 35.98 5.49
N SER A 259 -6.36 36.50 4.50
CA SER A 259 -6.35 35.95 3.15
C SER A 259 -5.44 36.78 2.23
N PHE A 260 -4.82 36.11 1.26
CA PHE A 260 -4.05 36.73 0.20
C PHE A 260 -4.41 36.06 -1.12
N ASP A 261 -4.98 36.85 -2.03
CA ASP A 261 -5.34 36.42 -3.38
C ASP A 261 -4.20 36.72 -4.35
N PHE A 262 -3.62 35.66 -4.91
CA PHE A 262 -2.62 35.76 -5.96
C PHE A 262 -3.28 35.60 -7.34
N ASN A 263 -3.79 36.72 -7.86
CA ASN A 263 -4.14 36.85 -9.27
C ASN A 263 -2.94 37.42 -10.07
N SER A 264 -2.81 37.02 -11.33
CA SER A 264 -1.66 37.34 -12.19
C SER A 264 -1.31 38.82 -12.12
N SER A 265 -0.12 39.12 -11.59
CA SER A 265 0.36 40.47 -11.35
C SER A 265 1.51 40.82 -12.30
N ASP A 266 1.85 42.10 -12.40
CA ASP A 266 3.08 42.56 -13.07
C ASP A 266 4.35 41.93 -12.49
N GLU A 267 4.30 41.48 -11.23
CA GLU A 267 5.37 40.67 -10.62
C GLU A 267 5.47 39.30 -11.28
N ALA A 268 4.35 38.61 -11.54
CA ALA A 268 4.37 37.31 -12.22
C ALA A 268 4.97 37.38 -13.62
N HIS A 269 4.61 38.39 -14.41
CA HIS A 269 5.16 38.58 -15.75
C HIS A 269 6.68 38.81 -15.74
N ARG A 270 7.14 39.69 -14.85
CA ARG A 270 8.58 39.95 -14.66
C ARG A 270 9.34 38.73 -14.17
N ASP A 271 8.77 38.00 -13.22
CA ASP A 271 9.38 36.79 -12.67
C ASP A 271 9.48 35.68 -13.74
N ILE A 272 8.45 35.50 -14.56
CA ILE A 272 8.45 34.52 -15.68
C ILE A 272 9.46 34.92 -16.75
N GLN A 273 9.56 36.22 -17.08
CA GLN A 273 10.57 36.72 -18.03
C GLN A 273 11.99 36.45 -17.53
N MET A 274 12.25 36.66 -16.24
CA MET A 274 13.54 36.35 -15.63
C MET A 274 13.81 34.84 -15.66
N TYR A 275 12.82 34.01 -15.29
CA TYR A 275 12.93 32.56 -15.37
C TYR A 275 13.28 32.08 -16.78
N PHE A 276 12.56 32.53 -17.82
CA PHE A 276 12.87 32.17 -19.19
C PHE A 276 14.29 32.59 -19.59
N THR A 277 14.68 33.82 -19.27
CA THR A 277 16.01 34.35 -19.61
C THR A 277 17.11 33.46 -19.03
N ASP A 278 17.01 33.10 -17.76
CA ASP A 278 17.98 32.25 -17.08
C ASP A 278 17.98 30.82 -17.61
N GLN A 279 16.79 30.23 -17.81
CA GLN A 279 16.66 28.86 -18.31
C GLN A 279 17.15 28.73 -19.75
N PHE A 280 16.88 29.69 -20.63
CA PHE A 280 17.42 29.69 -21.99
C PHE A 280 18.94 29.83 -22.00
N ALA A 281 19.53 30.60 -21.06
CA ALA A 281 20.98 30.64 -20.90
C ALA A 281 21.57 29.28 -20.48
N ILE A 282 20.86 28.53 -19.62
CA ILE A 282 21.23 27.15 -19.24
C ILE A 282 21.08 26.20 -20.43
N LEU A 283 19.94 26.24 -21.14
CA LEU A 283 19.68 25.42 -22.33
C LEU A 283 20.74 25.66 -23.40
N ARG A 284 21.14 26.91 -23.61
CA ARG A 284 22.21 27.25 -24.57
C ARG A 284 23.52 26.57 -24.23
N LYS A 285 23.89 26.53 -22.94
CA LYS A 285 25.11 25.83 -22.48
C LYS A 285 24.97 24.32 -22.66
N LYS A 286 23.83 23.74 -22.29
CA LYS A 286 23.53 22.31 -22.38
C LYS A 286 23.53 21.82 -23.83
N HIS A 287 22.89 22.58 -24.72
CA HIS A 287 22.71 22.27 -26.15
C HIS A 287 23.71 23.01 -27.06
N ARG A 288 24.89 23.35 -26.54
CA ARG A 288 25.91 24.17 -27.24
C ARG A 288 26.23 23.72 -28.67
N ARG A 289 26.16 22.41 -28.95
CA ARG A 289 26.45 21.85 -30.28
C ARG A 289 25.33 22.13 -31.29
N ALA A 290 24.07 22.03 -30.86
CA ALA A 290 22.88 22.30 -31.68
C ALA A 290 22.68 23.81 -31.91
N LEU A 291 23.07 24.63 -30.93
CA LEU A 291 22.90 26.09 -30.93
C LEU A 291 24.15 26.87 -31.36
N ARG A 292 25.20 26.20 -31.87
CA ARG A 292 26.48 26.84 -32.21
C ARG A 292 26.39 27.92 -33.29
N HIS A 293 25.39 27.81 -34.16
CA HIS A 293 25.17 28.72 -35.29
C HIS A 293 24.15 29.82 -34.95
N GLU A 294 23.51 29.75 -33.78
CA GLU A 294 22.58 30.76 -33.32
C GLU A 294 23.34 31.95 -32.73
N GLY A 295 22.84 33.17 -32.98
CA GLY A 295 23.36 34.39 -32.34
C GLY A 295 23.31 34.30 -30.82
N THR A 296 24.14 35.07 -30.11
CA THR A 296 24.20 35.07 -28.63
C THR A 296 22.87 35.43 -27.97
N SER A 297 21.99 36.11 -28.71
CA SER A 297 20.64 36.50 -28.35
C SER A 297 19.58 35.46 -28.74
N TRP A 298 19.91 34.17 -28.78
CA TRP A 298 18.89 33.11 -28.98
C TRP A 298 18.41 32.58 -27.61
N PRO A 299 17.09 32.47 -27.40
CA PRO A 299 16.03 33.02 -28.25
C PRO A 299 16.01 34.56 -28.20
N ASN A 300 15.48 35.19 -29.25
CA ASN A 300 15.41 36.64 -29.30
C ASN A 300 14.40 37.17 -28.27
N LYS A 301 14.49 38.46 -27.97
CA LYS A 301 13.63 39.10 -26.98
C LYS A 301 12.15 38.95 -27.33
N ASP A 302 11.79 39.11 -28.60
CA ASP A 302 10.39 38.97 -29.06
C ASP A 302 9.81 37.58 -28.79
N ALA A 303 10.62 36.51 -28.92
CA ALA A 303 10.18 35.15 -28.58
C ALA A 303 9.99 34.98 -27.07
N ILE A 304 10.86 35.57 -26.25
CA ILE A 304 10.69 35.55 -24.78
C ILE A 304 9.43 36.30 -24.40
N ASP A 305 9.23 37.51 -24.91
CA ASP A 305 8.08 38.35 -24.61
C ASP A 305 6.77 37.64 -25.02
N GLN A 306 6.73 37.00 -26.20
CA GLN A 306 5.59 36.16 -26.60
C GLN A 306 5.33 34.99 -25.64
N LEU A 307 6.37 34.30 -25.15
CA LEU A 307 6.19 33.20 -24.19
C LEU A 307 5.72 33.71 -22.82
N VAL A 308 6.17 34.89 -22.41
CA VAL A 308 5.73 35.54 -21.16
C VAL A 308 4.26 35.91 -21.26
N ASP A 309 3.83 36.52 -22.37
CA ASP A 309 2.44 36.89 -22.61
C ASP A 309 1.52 35.65 -22.61
N ARG A 310 1.96 34.57 -23.27
CA ARG A 310 1.21 33.30 -23.32
C ARG A 310 1.18 32.55 -21.99
N ALA A 311 2.15 32.79 -21.11
CA ALA A 311 2.13 32.18 -19.79
C ALA A 311 1.02 32.76 -18.90
N ASP A 312 0.58 34.00 -19.16
CA ASP A 312 -0.46 34.71 -18.39
C ASP A 312 -0.29 34.57 -16.86
N GLY A 313 0.95 34.74 -16.38
CA GLY A 313 1.30 34.58 -14.97
C GLY A 313 1.38 33.13 -14.43
N GLN A 314 1.11 32.13 -15.25
CA GLN A 314 1.17 30.70 -14.91
C GLN A 314 2.59 30.13 -15.09
N PHE A 315 3.31 29.99 -13.98
CA PHE A 315 4.66 29.41 -13.97
C PHE A 315 4.74 27.99 -14.55
N ILE A 316 3.68 27.20 -14.39
CA ILE A 316 3.64 25.84 -14.95
C ILE A 316 3.81 25.83 -16.48
N PHE A 317 3.28 26.84 -17.18
CA PHE A 317 3.48 26.99 -18.62
C PHE A 317 4.96 27.17 -18.93
N ALA A 318 5.61 28.11 -18.25
CA ALA A 318 7.03 28.41 -18.47
C ALA A 318 7.94 27.21 -18.19
N VAL A 319 7.71 26.52 -17.06
CA VAL A 319 8.45 25.31 -16.69
C VAL A 319 8.25 24.20 -17.72
N THR A 320 7.01 24.00 -18.18
CA THR A 320 6.68 22.96 -19.15
C THR A 320 7.30 23.25 -20.52
N VAL A 321 7.29 24.51 -20.98
CA VAL A 321 7.95 24.95 -22.22
C VAL A 321 9.46 24.68 -22.17
N VAL A 322 10.14 25.08 -21.09
CA VAL A 322 11.57 24.84 -20.93
C VAL A 322 11.88 23.35 -20.98
N LYS A 323 11.12 22.51 -20.25
CA LYS A 323 11.29 21.05 -20.30
C LYS A 323 10.99 20.47 -21.69
N TYR A 324 9.96 20.95 -22.37
CA TYR A 324 9.60 20.52 -23.72
C TYR A 324 10.72 20.80 -24.73
N ILE A 325 11.41 21.95 -24.61
CA ILE A 325 12.54 22.31 -25.48
C ILE A 325 13.80 21.51 -25.12
N ASP A 326 13.96 21.12 -23.85
CA ASP A 326 15.11 20.41 -23.34
C ASP A 326 15.15 18.91 -23.70
N THR A 327 15.26 18.60 -24.99
CA THR A 327 15.35 17.23 -25.52
C THR A 327 16.72 16.96 -26.14
N ARG A 328 17.13 15.70 -26.22
CA ARG A 328 18.44 15.32 -26.79
C ARG A 328 18.37 14.90 -28.25
N ASP A 329 17.19 14.52 -28.70
CA ASP A 329 16.91 13.90 -29.99
C ASP A 329 16.35 14.87 -31.03
N GLU A 330 15.93 16.08 -30.62
CA GLU A 330 15.43 17.13 -31.50
C GLU A 330 16.19 18.45 -31.29
N ARG A 331 16.10 19.35 -32.28
CA ARG A 331 16.76 20.65 -32.17
C ARG A 331 15.92 21.58 -31.29
N PRO A 332 16.52 22.26 -30.28
CA PRO A 332 15.81 23.23 -29.46
C PRO A 332 15.14 24.35 -30.26
N GLN A 333 15.73 24.73 -31.41
CA GLN A 333 15.17 25.75 -32.30
C GLN A 333 13.83 25.32 -32.90
N ASP A 334 13.76 24.08 -33.39
CA ASP A 334 12.57 23.57 -34.09
C ASP A 334 11.43 23.38 -33.09
N ARG A 335 11.73 22.97 -31.84
CA ARG A 335 10.78 22.86 -30.73
C ARG A 335 10.25 24.22 -30.27
N LEU A 336 11.12 25.21 -30.15
CA LEU A 336 10.72 26.58 -29.81
C LEU A 336 9.81 27.18 -30.88
N ASP A 337 10.21 27.07 -32.16
CA ASP A 337 9.43 27.56 -33.30
C ASP A 337 8.07 26.85 -33.39
N THR A 338 8.02 25.55 -33.07
CA THR A 338 6.76 24.81 -32.96
C THR A 338 5.84 25.43 -31.92
N ILE A 339 6.33 25.72 -30.71
CA ILE A 339 5.50 26.37 -29.67
C ILE A 339 5.03 27.74 -30.15
N LEU A 340 5.92 28.58 -30.67
CA LEU A 340 5.61 29.95 -31.09
C LEU A 340 4.58 30.01 -32.24
N ARG A 341 4.50 28.97 -33.08
CA ARG A 341 3.55 28.91 -34.21
C ARG A 341 2.17 28.38 -33.84
N ILE A 342 1.99 27.81 -32.65
CA ILE A 342 0.68 27.31 -32.21
C ILE A 342 -0.25 28.51 -31.99
N TYR A 343 -1.32 28.56 -32.77
CA TYR A 343 -2.32 29.62 -32.68
C TYR A 343 -3.43 29.24 -31.69
N VAL A 344 -3.79 30.16 -30.80
CA VAL A 344 -4.94 30.03 -29.90
C VAL A 344 -6.19 30.44 -30.68
N GLU A 345 -7.10 29.50 -30.95
CA GLU A 345 -8.45 29.87 -31.39
C GLU A 345 -9.11 30.66 -30.26
N ARG A 346 -9.49 31.92 -30.55
CA ARG A 346 -10.05 32.88 -29.58
C ARG A 346 -11.40 32.47 -28.98
N GLU A 347 -11.94 31.32 -29.35
CA GLU A 347 -13.22 30.77 -28.89
C GLU A 347 -13.07 29.68 -27.81
N SER A 348 -11.86 29.42 -27.32
CA SER A 348 -11.65 28.49 -26.20
C SER A 348 -12.29 29.02 -24.90
N GLU A 349 -13.28 28.31 -24.37
CA GLU A 349 -13.90 28.59 -23.06
C GLU A 349 -13.00 28.21 -21.86
N SER A 350 -11.85 27.56 -22.09
CA SER A 350 -10.93 27.14 -21.02
C SER A 350 -10.16 28.34 -20.43
N PRO A 351 -10.09 28.47 -19.08
CA PRO A 351 -9.26 29.47 -18.41
C PRO A 351 -7.75 29.18 -18.54
N TYR A 352 -7.37 28.04 -19.11
CA TYR A 352 -5.99 27.58 -19.28
C TYR A 352 -5.66 27.32 -20.76
N SER A 353 -6.26 28.09 -21.68
CA SER A 353 -6.20 27.84 -23.14
C SER A 353 -4.79 27.60 -23.69
N ASP A 354 -3.81 28.44 -23.35
CA ASP A 354 -2.41 28.28 -23.79
C ASP A 354 -1.72 27.05 -23.19
N LEU A 355 -2.02 26.74 -21.94
CA LEU A 355 -1.49 25.55 -21.27
C LEU A 355 -2.09 24.27 -21.86
N ASP A 356 -3.40 24.27 -22.14
CA ASP A 356 -4.10 23.16 -22.78
C ASP A 356 -3.55 22.90 -24.19
N LEU A 357 -3.26 23.96 -24.96
CA LEU A 357 -2.59 23.85 -26.26
C LEU A 357 -1.18 23.27 -26.14
N LEU A 358 -0.41 23.69 -25.13
CA LEU A 358 0.91 23.13 -24.87
C LEU A 358 0.81 21.63 -24.55
N TYR A 359 -0.17 21.21 -23.73
CA TYR A 359 -0.40 19.79 -23.44
C TYR A 359 -0.81 18.99 -24.67
N ARG A 360 -1.74 19.50 -25.51
CA ARG A 360 -2.08 18.87 -26.79
C ARG A 360 -0.85 18.74 -27.69
N GLN A 361 0.01 19.76 -27.75
CA GLN A 361 1.24 19.70 -28.52
C GLN A 361 2.24 18.67 -28.00
N ILE A 362 2.35 18.52 -26.67
CA ILE A 362 3.21 17.49 -26.08
C ILE A 362 2.70 16.11 -26.47
N LEU A 363 1.39 15.87 -26.34
CA LEU A 363 0.77 14.59 -26.63
C LEU A 363 0.76 14.24 -28.12
N SER A 364 0.65 15.24 -29.01
CA SER A 364 0.70 15.02 -30.47
C SER A 364 2.05 14.47 -30.96
N THR A 365 3.12 14.63 -30.17
CA THR A 365 4.42 14.00 -30.47
C THR A 365 4.45 12.49 -30.25
N CYS A 366 3.40 11.92 -29.64
CA CYS A 366 3.31 10.49 -29.35
C CYS A 366 2.66 9.72 -30.51
N HIS A 367 3.48 9.05 -31.33
CA HIS A 367 3.00 8.28 -32.50
C HIS A 367 2.15 7.03 -32.16
N ARG A 368 2.15 6.57 -30.91
CA ARG A 368 1.41 5.38 -30.44
C ARG A 368 0.41 5.77 -29.35
N TRP A 369 -0.44 6.75 -29.64
CA TRP A 369 -1.38 7.32 -28.66
C TRP A 369 -2.20 6.25 -27.93
N GLU A 370 -2.72 5.23 -28.60
CA GLU A 370 -3.51 4.18 -27.94
C GLU A 370 -2.75 3.48 -26.80
N LYS A 371 -1.45 3.20 -26.96
CA LYS A 371 -0.64 2.61 -25.89
C LYS A 371 -0.34 3.63 -24.78
N VAL A 372 -0.07 4.88 -25.15
CA VAL A 372 0.12 5.98 -24.18
C VAL A 372 -1.14 6.16 -23.35
N ARG A 373 -2.30 6.15 -24.00
CA ARG A 373 -3.61 6.30 -23.38
C ARG A 373 -3.86 5.19 -22.37
N SER A 374 -3.62 3.92 -22.71
CA SER A 374 -3.78 2.82 -21.74
C SER A 374 -2.88 2.98 -20.50
N ILE A 375 -1.65 3.46 -20.69
CA ILE A 375 -0.76 3.77 -19.56
C ILE A 375 -1.33 4.95 -18.75
N MET A 376 -1.76 6.03 -19.42
CA MET A 376 -2.32 7.19 -18.76
C MET A 376 -3.59 6.87 -17.98
N GLU A 377 -4.48 6.01 -18.50
CA GLU A 377 -5.67 5.53 -17.79
C GLU A 377 -5.29 4.88 -16.45
N ILE A 378 -4.21 4.09 -16.40
CA ILE A 378 -3.68 3.52 -15.14
C ILE A 378 -3.10 4.61 -14.24
N LEU A 379 -2.33 5.55 -14.79
CA LEU A 379 -1.66 6.60 -14.00
C LEU A 379 -2.67 7.56 -13.36
N VAL A 380 -3.73 7.94 -14.07
CA VAL A 380 -4.77 8.83 -13.54
C VAL A 380 -5.74 8.10 -12.60
N THR A 381 -5.86 6.78 -12.69
CA THR A 381 -6.76 6.00 -11.83
C THR A 381 -6.16 5.79 -10.43
N PRO A 382 -6.84 6.21 -9.35
CA PRO A 382 -6.45 5.90 -7.97
C PRO A 382 -6.38 4.38 -7.69
N HIS A 383 -5.25 3.85 -7.20
CA HIS A 383 -5.23 2.48 -6.67
C HIS A 383 -6.03 2.42 -5.37
N LYS A 384 -7.18 1.75 -5.40
CA LYS A 384 -8.01 1.48 -4.21
C LYS A 384 -7.76 0.06 -3.74
N SER A 385 -6.80 -0.15 -2.85
CA SER A 385 -6.50 -1.50 -2.37
C SER A 385 -7.69 -2.08 -1.60
N PRO A 386 -8.20 -3.28 -1.94
CA PRO A 386 -9.15 -4.02 -1.09
C PRO A 386 -8.45 -4.72 0.09
N LEU A 387 -7.17 -4.44 0.33
CA LEU A 387 -6.42 -4.89 1.50
C LEU A 387 -6.44 -3.82 2.60
N ASP A 388 -6.55 -4.26 3.84
CA ASP A 388 -6.29 -3.40 5.00
C ASP A 388 -4.77 -3.24 5.10
N ASP A 389 -4.27 -2.07 4.68
CA ASP A 389 -2.85 -1.78 4.45
C ASP A 389 -1.99 -2.05 5.67
N SER A 390 -0.99 -2.95 5.53
CA SER A 390 0.18 -2.98 6.42
C SER A 390 1.29 -3.97 6.03
N VAL A 391 1.13 -4.83 5.01
CA VAL A 391 2.05 -5.98 4.87
C VAL A 391 2.86 -6.00 3.56
N TRP A 392 2.41 -5.40 2.45
CA TRP A 392 3.18 -5.40 1.19
C TRP A 392 2.91 -4.14 0.35
N GLU A 393 3.87 -3.21 0.32
CA GLU A 393 3.79 -1.97 -0.45
C GLU A 393 4.19 -2.25 -1.91
N ILE A 394 3.20 -2.56 -2.77
CA ILE A 394 3.40 -2.60 -4.23
C ILE A 394 3.12 -1.22 -4.79
N SER A 395 4.10 -0.68 -5.51
CA SER A 395 3.96 0.54 -6.28
C SER A 395 3.23 0.24 -7.59
N TRP A 396 1.89 0.34 -7.57
CA TRP A 396 1.01 -0.07 -8.67
C TRP A 396 1.16 0.77 -9.94
N ARG A 397 1.85 1.91 -9.86
CA ARG A 397 2.13 2.79 -11.01
C ARG A 397 3.61 2.79 -11.38
N SER A 398 4.39 1.84 -10.87
CA SER A 398 5.78 1.65 -11.30
C SER A 398 5.86 1.15 -12.74
N PRO A 399 6.96 1.45 -13.47
CA PRO A 399 7.14 0.97 -14.84
C PRO A 399 6.98 -0.55 -14.96
N ALA A 400 7.52 -1.33 -14.00
CA ALA A 400 7.38 -2.78 -14.02
C ALA A 400 5.92 -3.24 -13.87
N ILE A 401 5.16 -2.65 -12.93
CA ILE A 401 3.78 -3.05 -12.69
C ILE A 401 2.86 -2.56 -13.82
N VAL A 402 3.04 -1.34 -14.34
CA VAL A 402 2.28 -0.86 -15.49
C VAL A 402 2.55 -1.72 -16.72
N ALA A 403 3.82 -2.07 -16.99
CA ALA A 403 4.17 -2.97 -18.07
C ALA A 403 3.47 -4.32 -17.89
N PHE A 404 3.46 -4.84 -16.67
CA PHE A 404 2.80 -6.09 -16.34
C PHE A 404 1.27 -6.04 -16.52
N LEU A 405 0.62 -4.98 -16.04
CA LEU A 405 -0.83 -4.78 -16.14
C LEU A 405 -1.32 -4.69 -17.60
N LEU A 406 -0.49 -4.12 -18.48
CA LEU A 406 -0.81 -3.89 -19.89
C LEU A 406 -0.18 -4.92 -20.84
N ASP A 407 0.45 -5.99 -20.32
CA ASP A 407 1.16 -7.02 -21.09
C ASP A 407 2.22 -6.42 -22.06
N LEU A 408 2.96 -5.42 -21.57
CA LEU A 408 4.05 -4.75 -22.30
C LEU A 408 5.40 -5.39 -21.97
N GLN A 409 6.35 -5.27 -22.89
CA GLN A 409 7.70 -5.77 -22.68
C GLN A 409 8.49 -4.88 -21.71
N THR A 410 9.48 -5.47 -21.02
CA THR A 410 10.44 -4.70 -20.21
C THR A 410 11.10 -3.60 -21.05
N GLY A 411 11.10 -2.35 -20.55
CA GLY A 411 11.62 -1.19 -21.28
C GLY A 411 10.61 -0.52 -22.22
N GLU A 412 9.43 -1.13 -22.46
CA GLU A 412 8.45 -0.59 -23.41
C GLU A 412 7.70 0.61 -22.83
N VAL A 413 7.41 0.63 -21.52
CA VAL A 413 6.74 1.76 -20.85
C VAL A 413 7.61 3.01 -20.96
N GLU A 414 8.90 2.89 -20.68
CA GLU A 414 9.90 3.94 -20.78
C GLU A 414 10.01 4.46 -22.22
N ALA A 415 10.04 3.54 -23.19
CA ALA A 415 10.09 3.91 -24.60
C ALA A 415 8.82 4.68 -25.04
N ILE A 416 7.64 4.21 -24.62
CA ILE A 416 6.34 4.84 -24.94
C ILE A 416 6.22 6.22 -24.30
N LEU A 417 6.62 6.37 -23.04
CA LEU A 417 6.50 7.62 -22.28
C LEU A 417 7.67 8.59 -22.48
N SER A 418 8.71 8.19 -23.23
CA SER A 418 9.94 8.98 -23.43
C SER A 418 9.73 10.42 -23.93
N ARG A 419 8.62 10.68 -24.63
CA ARG A 419 8.26 12.00 -25.18
C ARG A 419 7.52 12.91 -24.19
N LEU A 420 7.15 12.37 -23.03
CA LEU A 420 6.30 13.04 -22.04
C LEU A 420 7.08 13.53 -20.82
N HIS A 421 8.41 13.60 -20.88
CA HIS A 421 9.28 14.06 -19.78
C HIS A 421 9.00 15.49 -19.30
N SER A 422 8.29 16.30 -20.11
CA SER A 422 7.84 17.64 -19.70
C SER A 422 6.70 17.62 -18.70
N VAL A 423 5.88 16.56 -18.70
CA VAL A 423 4.67 16.41 -17.88
C VAL A 423 4.70 15.20 -16.95
N LEU A 424 5.55 14.22 -17.23
CA LEU A 424 5.80 13.03 -16.41
C LEU A 424 7.22 13.05 -15.84
N ARG A 425 7.35 12.47 -14.66
CA ARG A 425 8.63 12.14 -14.05
C ARG A 425 8.74 10.62 -13.98
N MET A 426 9.69 10.08 -14.74
CA MET A 426 10.05 8.67 -14.66
C MET A 426 10.97 8.44 -13.44
N PRO A 427 10.75 7.38 -12.66
CA PRO A 427 11.69 6.94 -11.63
C PRO A 427 13.03 6.49 -12.25
N GLU A 428 14.09 6.41 -11.44
CA GLU A 428 15.38 5.86 -11.87
C GLU A 428 15.43 4.33 -11.82
N ASP A 429 14.50 3.71 -11.08
CA ASP A 429 14.32 2.26 -10.98
C ASP A 429 12.91 1.84 -11.42
N ASP A 430 12.71 0.53 -11.51
CA ASP A 430 11.47 -0.06 -12.02
C ASP A 430 10.42 -0.28 -10.93
N ASP A 431 10.71 0.05 -9.66
CA ASP A 431 9.92 -0.30 -8.48
C ASP A 431 9.16 0.89 -7.88
N HIS A 432 9.55 2.14 -8.20
CA HIS A 432 8.84 3.35 -7.75
C HIS A 432 7.81 3.82 -8.77
N ASP A 433 6.80 4.55 -8.31
CA ASP A 433 5.72 5.05 -9.15
C ASP A 433 6.19 6.04 -10.23
N ILE A 434 5.54 6.01 -11.39
CA ILE A 434 5.59 7.06 -12.40
C ILE A 434 4.73 8.23 -11.91
N HIS A 435 5.31 9.43 -11.85
CA HIS A 435 4.61 10.59 -11.30
C HIS A 435 4.17 11.57 -12.39
N ILE A 436 2.90 11.94 -12.37
CA ILE A 436 2.42 13.10 -13.13
C ILE A 436 2.88 14.36 -12.39
N THR A 437 3.65 15.21 -13.08
CA THR A 437 4.39 16.32 -12.45
C THR A 437 3.50 17.42 -11.86
N HIS A 438 2.29 17.61 -12.39
CA HIS A 438 1.38 18.65 -11.91
C HIS A 438 -0.09 18.23 -12.10
N ALA A 439 -0.94 18.53 -11.10
CA ALA A 439 -2.36 18.18 -11.12
C ALA A 439 -3.12 18.75 -12.32
N SER A 440 -2.71 19.92 -12.86
CA SER A 440 -3.38 20.51 -14.02
C SER A 440 -3.28 19.66 -15.29
N PHE A 441 -2.28 18.78 -15.41
CA PHE A 441 -2.20 17.84 -16.53
C PHE A 441 -3.21 16.71 -16.38
N THR A 442 -3.35 16.15 -15.17
CA THR A 442 -4.42 15.19 -14.83
C THR A 442 -5.79 15.79 -15.09
N GLU A 443 -6.04 17.02 -14.64
CA GLU A 443 -7.31 17.75 -14.89
C GLU A 443 -7.57 17.99 -16.38
N PHE A 444 -6.53 18.26 -17.16
CA PHE A 444 -6.64 18.38 -18.62
C PHE A 444 -7.06 17.04 -19.25
N LEU A 445 -6.40 15.94 -18.88
CA LEU A 445 -6.72 14.60 -19.39
C LEU A 445 -8.14 14.14 -19.02
N SER A 446 -8.60 14.50 -17.82
CA SER A 446 -9.93 14.15 -17.30
C SER A 446 -11.06 15.05 -17.79
N ASP A 447 -10.79 16.11 -18.56
CA ASP A 447 -11.80 16.99 -19.15
C ASP A 447 -11.80 16.87 -20.68
N ARG A 448 -12.90 16.33 -21.23
CA ARG A 448 -13.06 16.11 -22.68
C ARG A 448 -13.05 17.41 -23.49
N ASN A 449 -13.56 18.51 -22.94
CA ASN A 449 -13.60 19.80 -23.64
C ASN A 449 -12.19 20.39 -23.74
N ARG A 450 -11.34 20.13 -22.76
CA ARG A 450 -9.94 20.57 -22.73
C ARG A 450 -9.03 19.64 -23.54
N SER A 451 -9.13 18.33 -23.40
CA SER A 451 -8.20 17.38 -24.04
C SER A 451 -8.59 16.91 -25.44
N GLY A 452 -9.87 16.97 -25.83
CA GLY A 452 -10.32 16.57 -27.15
C GLY A 452 -10.07 15.08 -27.43
N GLU A 453 -9.25 14.77 -28.43
CA GLU A 453 -8.87 13.39 -28.79
C GLU A 453 -7.97 12.72 -27.73
N TYR A 454 -7.32 13.51 -26.87
CA TYR A 454 -6.44 13.03 -25.80
C TYR A 454 -7.17 12.73 -24.49
N TYR A 455 -8.51 12.78 -24.51
CA TYR A 455 -9.34 12.52 -23.33
C TYR A 455 -9.09 11.13 -22.75
N THR A 456 -8.67 11.11 -21.49
CA THR A 456 -8.24 9.92 -20.75
C THR A 456 -8.93 9.94 -19.38
N PRO A 457 -10.15 9.39 -19.28
CA PRO A 457 -10.86 9.34 -18.02
C PRO A 457 -10.24 8.31 -17.07
N GLU A 458 -10.48 8.49 -15.77
CA GLU A 458 -10.24 7.45 -14.78
C GLU A 458 -11.01 6.18 -15.12
N MET A 459 -10.39 5.03 -14.89
CA MET A 459 -11.07 3.74 -15.01
C MET A 459 -12.13 3.63 -13.92
N SER A 460 -13.25 2.99 -14.23
CA SER A 460 -14.18 2.57 -13.18
C SER A 460 -13.47 1.59 -12.23
N SER A 461 -13.86 1.58 -10.95
CA SER A 461 -13.29 0.65 -9.96
C SER A 461 -13.34 -0.80 -10.47
N SER A 462 -14.46 -1.21 -11.07
CA SER A 462 -14.62 -2.55 -11.65
C SER A 462 -13.59 -2.84 -12.75
N ASN A 463 -13.35 -1.91 -13.68
CA ASN A 463 -12.40 -2.13 -14.79
C ASN A 463 -10.97 -2.17 -14.28
N TYR A 464 -10.63 -1.32 -13.31
CA TYR A 464 -9.31 -1.33 -12.70
C TYR A 464 -9.05 -2.65 -11.95
N PHE A 465 -10.02 -3.10 -11.15
CA PHE A 465 -9.93 -4.38 -10.44
C PHE A 465 -9.89 -5.59 -11.38
N ASP A 466 -10.58 -5.52 -12.52
CA ASP A 466 -10.48 -6.53 -13.57
C ASP A 466 -9.04 -6.63 -14.10
N CYS A 467 -8.46 -5.50 -14.51
CA CYS A 467 -7.08 -5.42 -15.01
C CYS A 467 -6.06 -5.97 -13.98
N VAL A 468 -6.20 -5.60 -12.72
CA VAL A 468 -5.35 -6.12 -11.63
C VAL A 468 -5.57 -7.62 -11.46
N ALA A 469 -6.82 -8.10 -11.40
CA ALA A 469 -7.13 -9.51 -11.20
C ALA A 469 -6.60 -10.39 -12.34
N VAL A 470 -6.77 -9.96 -13.60
CA VAL A 470 -6.21 -10.62 -14.80
C VAL A 470 -4.72 -10.84 -14.62
N SER A 471 -4.03 -9.77 -14.25
CA SER A 471 -2.58 -9.73 -14.14
C SER A 471 -2.09 -10.64 -13.00
N LEU A 472 -2.70 -10.56 -11.81
CA LEU A 472 -2.36 -11.44 -10.69
C LEU A 472 -2.61 -12.93 -11.00
N LEU A 473 -3.72 -13.25 -11.69
CA LEU A 473 -4.02 -14.61 -12.13
C LEU A 473 -3.03 -15.10 -13.18
N ARG A 474 -2.70 -14.28 -14.19
CA ARG A 474 -1.70 -14.61 -15.22
C ARG A 474 -0.33 -14.88 -14.61
N THR A 475 0.06 -14.09 -13.60
CA THR A 475 1.30 -14.32 -12.83
C THR A 475 1.36 -15.76 -12.33
N PHE A 476 0.29 -16.25 -11.70
CA PHE A 476 0.24 -17.63 -11.21
C PHE A 476 0.09 -18.67 -12.31
N SER A 477 -0.58 -18.35 -13.42
CA SER A 477 -0.65 -19.26 -14.56
C SER A 477 0.73 -19.57 -15.16
N THR A 478 1.73 -18.71 -14.98
CA THR A 478 3.12 -19.03 -15.37
C THR A 478 3.68 -20.20 -14.56
N LEU A 479 3.31 -20.31 -13.28
CA LEU A 479 3.73 -21.41 -12.42
C LEU A 479 3.21 -22.75 -12.95
N LYS A 480 1.96 -22.79 -13.40
CA LYS A 480 1.35 -24.00 -13.98
C LYS A 480 2.21 -24.63 -15.08
N LEU A 481 2.82 -23.82 -15.95
CA LEU A 481 3.65 -24.31 -17.07
C LEU A 481 4.85 -25.14 -16.61
N HIS A 482 5.32 -24.90 -15.39
CA HIS A 482 6.44 -25.60 -14.78
C HIS A 482 6.01 -26.68 -13.79
N TYR A 483 4.70 -26.83 -13.55
CA TYR A 483 4.21 -27.78 -12.58
C TYR A 483 4.45 -29.22 -13.06
N PRO A 484 4.96 -30.13 -12.20
CA PRO A 484 5.46 -31.44 -12.66
C PRO A 484 4.43 -32.30 -13.39
N LEU A 485 3.14 -32.07 -13.15
CA LEU A 485 2.04 -32.79 -13.80
C LEU A 485 1.80 -32.40 -15.26
N CYS A 486 2.37 -31.29 -15.71
CA CYS A 486 2.28 -30.88 -17.11
C CYS A 486 3.28 -31.62 -18.02
N TYR A 487 4.14 -32.46 -17.45
CA TYR A 487 5.21 -33.17 -18.16
C TYR A 487 4.96 -34.69 -18.19
N PRO A 488 5.50 -35.41 -19.21
CA PRO A 488 5.45 -36.86 -19.25
C PRO A 488 6.08 -37.50 -18.02
N GLN A 489 5.54 -38.66 -17.61
CA GLN A 489 6.00 -39.40 -16.43
C GLN A 489 7.51 -39.69 -16.42
N SER A 490 8.11 -39.89 -17.59
CA SER A 490 9.55 -40.11 -17.76
C SER A 490 10.42 -38.93 -17.31
N GLU A 491 9.87 -37.72 -17.31
CA GLU A 491 10.57 -36.48 -16.97
C GLU A 491 10.19 -35.93 -15.59
N PHE A 492 9.31 -36.61 -14.86
CA PHE A 492 8.71 -36.14 -13.61
C PHE A 492 9.74 -35.61 -12.60
N ILE A 493 10.83 -36.34 -12.34
CA ILE A 493 11.87 -35.92 -11.38
C ILE A 493 12.55 -34.62 -11.84
N THR A 494 12.85 -34.51 -13.13
CA THR A 494 13.47 -33.31 -13.70
C THR A 494 12.51 -32.11 -13.64
N ALA A 495 11.23 -32.33 -13.94
CA ALA A 495 10.20 -31.29 -13.82
C ALA A 495 10.00 -30.85 -12.36
N PHE A 496 9.98 -31.78 -11.40
CA PHE A 496 9.89 -31.49 -9.97
C PHE A 496 11.07 -30.66 -9.47
N SER A 497 12.30 -30.99 -9.86
CA SER A 497 13.48 -30.18 -9.51
C SER A 497 13.47 -28.79 -10.17
N ARG A 498 12.96 -28.67 -11.40
CA ARG A 498 12.79 -27.36 -12.06
C ARG A 498 11.77 -26.49 -11.33
N TRP A 499 10.64 -27.08 -10.96
CA TRP A 499 9.58 -26.44 -10.16
C TRP A 499 10.12 -25.94 -8.82
N GLU A 500 10.83 -26.79 -8.08
CA GLU A 500 11.45 -26.41 -6.80
C GLU A 500 12.44 -25.25 -6.95
N ARG A 501 13.31 -25.32 -7.96
CA ARG A 501 14.30 -24.26 -8.23
C ARG A 501 13.62 -22.94 -8.58
N MET A 502 12.55 -22.98 -9.35
CA MET A 502 11.78 -21.78 -9.70
C MET A 502 11.19 -21.14 -8.45
N LEU A 503 10.47 -21.90 -7.61
CA LEU A 503 9.91 -21.38 -6.36
C LEU A 503 10.99 -20.83 -5.40
N ARG A 504 12.18 -21.45 -5.35
CA ARG A 504 13.31 -20.98 -4.52
C ARG A 504 13.96 -19.70 -5.05
N ASN A 505 14.01 -19.55 -6.36
CA ASN A 505 14.72 -18.45 -7.03
C ASN A 505 13.78 -17.33 -7.46
N ASP A 506 12.48 -17.40 -7.13
CA ASP A 506 11.49 -16.40 -7.53
C ASP A 506 11.70 -15.09 -6.76
N PRO A 507 12.11 -14.01 -7.44
CA PRO A 507 12.33 -12.73 -6.80
C PRO A 507 11.10 -11.82 -6.89
N SER A 508 10.00 -12.24 -7.53
CA SER A 508 8.91 -11.32 -7.82
C SER A 508 8.05 -11.05 -6.58
N ARG A 509 8.08 -9.80 -6.11
CA ARG A 509 7.13 -9.29 -5.10
C ARG A 509 5.67 -9.55 -5.50
N LEU A 510 5.43 -9.61 -6.81
CA LEU A 510 4.13 -9.84 -7.39
C LEU A 510 3.57 -11.25 -7.09
N ILE A 511 4.36 -12.34 -7.20
CA ILE A 511 3.87 -13.68 -6.83
C ILE A 511 3.49 -13.75 -5.36
N HIS A 512 4.26 -13.07 -4.50
CA HIS A 512 3.92 -12.94 -3.09
C HIS A 512 2.58 -12.24 -2.86
N TYR A 513 2.22 -11.30 -3.72
CA TYR A 513 0.99 -10.55 -3.63
C TYR A 513 -0.20 -11.21 -4.33
N SER A 514 0.04 -11.93 -5.42
CA SER A 514 -1.00 -12.53 -6.26
C SER A 514 -1.94 -13.46 -5.50
N HIS A 515 -1.55 -13.99 -4.32
CA HIS A 515 -2.45 -14.84 -3.53
C HIS A 515 -3.71 -14.10 -3.03
N HIS A 516 -3.72 -12.77 -3.15
CA HIS A 516 -4.87 -11.91 -2.92
C HIS A 516 -5.75 -11.65 -4.14
N TYR A 517 -5.50 -12.28 -5.31
CA TYR A 517 -6.25 -12.05 -6.57
C TYR A 517 -7.77 -12.06 -6.39
N TRP A 518 -8.28 -12.95 -5.54
CA TRP A 518 -9.71 -13.12 -5.27
C TRP A 518 -10.39 -11.87 -4.73
N ARG A 519 -9.64 -11.03 -4.00
CA ARG A 519 -10.16 -9.78 -3.43
C ARG A 519 -10.42 -8.74 -4.50
N TYR A 520 -9.70 -8.82 -5.62
CA TYR A 520 -9.93 -7.99 -6.79
C TYR A 520 -11.07 -8.58 -7.63
N CYS A 521 -11.08 -9.89 -7.87
CA CYS A 521 -12.15 -10.55 -8.64
C CYS A 521 -13.55 -10.24 -8.08
N LYS A 522 -13.75 -10.27 -6.75
CA LYS A 522 -15.08 -10.04 -6.14
C LYS A 522 -15.61 -8.61 -6.32
N GLU A 523 -14.74 -7.65 -6.62
CA GLU A 523 -15.09 -6.24 -6.83
C GLU A 523 -15.36 -5.92 -8.31
N VAL A 524 -15.24 -6.93 -9.19
CA VAL A 524 -15.53 -6.80 -10.61
C VAL A 524 -17.03 -7.04 -10.85
N GLU A 525 -17.73 -6.02 -11.31
CA GLU A 525 -19.16 -6.11 -11.64
C GLU A 525 -19.39 -6.85 -12.96
N SER A 526 -18.54 -6.59 -13.97
CA SER A 526 -18.63 -7.17 -15.31
C SER A 526 -17.25 -7.61 -15.80
N PRO A 527 -16.94 -8.92 -15.76
CA PRO A 527 -15.59 -9.39 -16.05
C PRO A 527 -15.25 -9.34 -17.55
N SER A 528 -14.01 -8.97 -17.85
CA SER A 528 -13.46 -8.93 -19.20
C SER A 528 -13.24 -10.33 -19.77
N ALA A 529 -13.11 -10.43 -21.10
CA ALA A 529 -12.74 -11.68 -21.75
C ALA A 529 -11.39 -12.22 -21.24
N ASP A 530 -10.46 -11.31 -20.93
CA ASP A 530 -9.15 -11.64 -20.39
C ASP A 530 -9.22 -12.22 -18.98
N LEU A 531 -10.10 -11.69 -18.12
CA LEU A 531 -10.28 -12.20 -16.76
C LEU A 531 -10.82 -13.62 -16.79
N ILE A 532 -11.79 -13.88 -17.66
CA ILE A 532 -12.38 -15.21 -17.84
C ILE A 532 -11.35 -16.18 -18.40
N ALA A 533 -10.55 -15.76 -19.38
CA ALA A 533 -9.48 -16.57 -19.93
C ALA A 533 -8.43 -16.90 -18.85
N ALA A 534 -8.04 -15.90 -18.05
CA ALA A 534 -7.12 -16.07 -16.94
C ALA A 534 -7.66 -17.08 -15.92
N LEU A 535 -8.92 -16.92 -15.47
CA LEU A 535 -9.60 -17.86 -14.57
C LEU A 535 -9.68 -19.28 -15.15
N SER A 536 -9.96 -19.42 -16.44
CA SER A 536 -10.05 -20.71 -17.12
C SER A 536 -8.70 -21.40 -17.25
N SER A 537 -7.60 -20.62 -17.36
CA SER A 537 -6.23 -21.11 -17.49
C SER A 537 -5.59 -21.48 -16.14
N PHE A 538 -6.07 -20.87 -15.06
CA PHE A 538 -5.53 -20.99 -13.72
C PHE A 538 -5.57 -22.45 -13.21
N ASP A 539 -4.61 -22.88 -12.37
CA ASP A 539 -4.50 -24.26 -11.86
C ASP A 539 -4.42 -24.31 -10.32
N PRO A 540 -5.33 -25.06 -9.64
CA PRO A 540 -5.42 -25.04 -8.17
C PRO A 540 -4.20 -25.70 -7.54
N CYS A 541 -3.72 -26.76 -8.20
CA CYS A 541 -2.70 -27.64 -7.66
C CYS A 541 -1.37 -26.89 -7.56
N SER A 542 -0.95 -26.28 -8.67
CA SER A 542 0.27 -25.46 -8.69
C SER A 542 0.15 -24.26 -7.75
N PHE A 543 -1.02 -23.63 -7.67
CA PHE A 543 -1.25 -22.49 -6.78
C PHE A 543 -1.10 -22.86 -5.31
N ILE A 544 -1.80 -23.91 -4.85
CA ILE A 544 -1.73 -24.33 -3.45
C ILE A 544 -0.33 -24.78 -3.08
N ALA A 545 0.32 -25.56 -3.95
CA ALA A 545 1.70 -25.99 -3.75
C ALA A 545 2.64 -24.78 -3.59
N ALA A 546 2.48 -23.74 -4.42
CA ALA A 546 3.24 -22.50 -4.31
C ALA A 546 2.91 -21.73 -3.02
N CYS A 547 1.64 -21.50 -2.69
CA CYS A 547 1.23 -20.79 -1.48
C CYS A 547 1.80 -21.44 -0.21
N MET A 548 1.70 -22.76 -0.11
CA MET A 548 2.27 -23.53 1.00
C MET A 548 3.80 -23.46 1.03
N PHE A 549 4.47 -23.51 -0.13
CA PHE A 549 5.93 -23.35 -0.22
C PHE A 549 6.40 -21.98 0.26
N HIS A 550 5.68 -20.89 -0.04
CA HIS A 550 6.03 -19.56 0.46
C HIS A 550 5.55 -19.31 1.90
N GLY A 551 4.68 -20.19 2.41
CA GLY A 551 4.09 -20.10 3.75
C GLY A 551 2.97 -19.07 3.84
N PHE A 552 2.25 -18.83 2.74
CA PHE A 552 1.05 -18.01 2.74
C PHE A 552 -0.11 -18.75 3.39
N ASP A 553 -0.98 -18.02 4.07
CA ASP A 553 -2.22 -18.58 4.57
C ASP A 553 -3.09 -19.05 3.41
N LEU A 554 -3.45 -20.33 3.44
CA LEU A 554 -4.38 -20.91 2.49
C LEU A 554 -5.79 -20.43 2.81
N TYR A 555 -6.17 -19.29 2.26
CA TYR A 555 -7.56 -18.84 2.29
C TYR A 555 -8.40 -19.66 1.31
N LEU A 556 -8.54 -20.97 1.48
CA LEU A 556 -9.34 -21.79 0.55
C LEU A 556 -10.80 -21.30 0.44
N TYR A 557 -11.32 -20.64 1.49
CA TYR A 557 -12.59 -19.91 1.43
C TYR A 557 -12.65 -18.85 0.32
N SER A 558 -11.54 -18.22 -0.01
CA SER A 558 -11.49 -17.21 -1.06
C SER A 558 -11.89 -17.74 -2.43
N TRP A 559 -11.60 -19.01 -2.69
CA TRP A 559 -12.04 -19.69 -3.89
C TRP A 559 -13.56 -19.87 -3.92
N GLU A 560 -14.21 -20.11 -2.77
CA GLU A 560 -15.67 -20.13 -2.69
C GLU A 560 -16.25 -18.75 -3.00
N ILE A 561 -15.59 -17.67 -2.55
CA ILE A 561 -15.99 -16.29 -2.88
C ILE A 561 -15.93 -16.07 -4.39
N VAL A 562 -14.80 -16.42 -5.04
CA VAL A 562 -14.65 -16.28 -6.50
C VAL A 562 -15.63 -17.18 -7.24
N THR A 563 -15.88 -18.39 -6.76
CA THR A 563 -16.85 -19.31 -7.40
C THR A 563 -18.28 -18.78 -7.27
N LYS A 564 -18.66 -18.24 -6.11
CA LYS A 564 -19.98 -17.61 -5.91
C LYS A 564 -20.12 -16.37 -6.78
N TRP A 565 -19.12 -15.50 -6.79
CA TRP A 565 -19.05 -14.34 -7.68
C TRP A 565 -19.21 -14.76 -9.15
N ALA A 566 -18.45 -15.75 -9.61
CA ALA A 566 -18.54 -16.28 -10.96
C ALA A 566 -19.94 -16.85 -11.28
N LYS A 567 -20.57 -17.56 -10.33
CA LYS A 567 -21.96 -18.04 -10.45
C LYS A 567 -22.96 -16.89 -10.57
N VAL A 568 -22.80 -15.81 -9.79
CA VAL A 568 -23.64 -14.60 -9.89
C VAL A 568 -23.47 -13.94 -11.25
N CYS A 569 -22.24 -13.75 -11.72
CA CYS A 569 -21.97 -13.21 -13.06
C CYS A 569 -22.60 -14.06 -14.17
N ILE A 570 -22.63 -15.40 -14.03
CA ILE A 570 -23.32 -16.30 -14.97
C ILE A 570 -24.85 -16.09 -14.92
N LEU A 571 -25.43 -15.92 -13.74
CA LEU A 571 -26.87 -15.72 -13.58
C LEU A 571 -27.31 -14.37 -14.18
N ASP A 572 -26.59 -13.31 -13.87
CA ASP A 572 -26.83 -11.97 -14.44
C ASP A 572 -26.68 -12.01 -15.97
N PHE A 573 -25.66 -12.72 -16.47
CA PHE A 573 -25.46 -12.97 -17.90
C PHE A 573 -26.64 -13.69 -18.57
N ASN A 574 -27.17 -14.75 -17.94
CA ASN A 574 -28.30 -15.50 -18.48
C ASN A 574 -29.62 -14.71 -18.46
N LEU A 575 -29.75 -13.73 -17.56
CA LEU A 575 -30.90 -12.83 -17.48
C LEU A 575 -30.84 -11.68 -18.50
N THR A 576 -29.65 -11.30 -19.00
CA THR A 576 -29.44 -10.05 -19.74
C THR A 576 -29.42 -10.10 -21.27
N MET A 577 -29.41 -11.25 -21.99
CA MET A 577 -29.90 -11.40 -23.41
C MET A 577 -29.40 -12.64 -24.18
N ALA A 578 -30.19 -13.00 -25.21
CA ALA A 578 -30.03 -14.11 -26.16
C ALA A 578 -29.27 -13.76 -27.48
N ASN A 579 -28.22 -12.93 -27.47
CA ASN A 579 -27.48 -12.54 -28.69
C ASN A 579 -26.06 -13.14 -28.76
N SER A 580 -25.65 -13.44 -30.00
CA SER A 580 -24.80 -14.57 -30.39
C SER A 580 -23.28 -14.38 -30.34
N SER A 581 -22.76 -13.28 -29.80
CA SER A 581 -21.30 -13.10 -29.59
C SER A 581 -20.84 -13.41 -28.15
N GLN A 582 -21.79 -13.59 -27.22
CA GLN A 582 -21.52 -13.67 -25.79
C GLN A 582 -21.73 -15.07 -25.19
N GLN A 583 -22.26 -16.06 -25.92
CA GLN A 583 -22.42 -17.45 -25.44
C GLN A 583 -21.12 -18.14 -25.00
N SER A 584 -19.95 -17.68 -25.46
CA SER A 584 -18.64 -18.16 -25.02
C SER A 584 -18.33 -17.80 -23.56
N PHE A 585 -18.87 -16.68 -23.06
CA PHE A 585 -18.71 -16.20 -21.68
C PHE A 585 -19.32 -17.19 -20.69
N GLY A 586 -20.63 -17.47 -20.82
CA GLY A 586 -21.35 -18.38 -19.93
C GLY A 586 -20.72 -19.78 -19.88
N LYS A 587 -20.27 -20.30 -21.04
CA LYS A 587 -19.58 -21.60 -21.13
C LYS A 587 -18.23 -21.62 -20.42
N SER A 588 -17.44 -20.55 -20.53
CA SER A 588 -16.09 -20.50 -19.94
C SER A 588 -16.14 -20.36 -18.43
N THR A 589 -17.03 -19.50 -17.91
CA THR A 589 -17.24 -19.33 -16.47
C THR A 589 -17.91 -20.56 -15.85
N GLN A 590 -18.80 -21.24 -16.58
CA GLN A 590 -19.34 -22.54 -16.16
C GLN A 590 -18.26 -23.62 -16.13
N CYS A 591 -17.38 -23.68 -17.13
CA CYS A 591 -16.23 -24.58 -17.15
C CYS A 591 -15.27 -24.34 -15.97
N PHE A 592 -15.08 -23.08 -15.57
CA PHE A 592 -14.42 -22.75 -14.31
C PHE A 592 -15.17 -23.45 -13.17
N VAL A 593 -16.41 -23.06 -12.86
CA VAL A 593 -17.17 -23.62 -11.73
C VAL A 593 -17.14 -25.15 -11.69
N GLU A 594 -17.38 -25.83 -12.83
CA GLU A 594 -17.41 -27.29 -12.95
C GLU A 594 -16.05 -27.96 -12.70
N LYS A 595 -14.94 -27.32 -13.08
CA LYS A 595 -13.59 -27.82 -12.77
C LYS A 595 -13.26 -27.68 -11.28
N TRP A 596 -13.75 -26.62 -10.66
CA TRP A 596 -13.29 -26.22 -9.33
C TRP A 596 -14.14 -26.80 -8.20
N GLU A 597 -15.44 -27.00 -8.40
CA GLU A 597 -16.34 -27.53 -7.37
C GLU A 597 -15.95 -28.92 -6.83
N PRO A 598 -15.50 -29.89 -7.66
CA PRO A 598 -14.98 -31.17 -7.17
C PRO A 598 -13.69 -31.04 -6.36
N PHE A 599 -12.83 -30.07 -6.67
CA PHE A 599 -11.56 -29.85 -6.00
C PHE A 599 -11.74 -29.51 -4.50
N PHE A 600 -12.84 -28.85 -4.14
CA PHE A 600 -13.19 -28.57 -2.74
C PHE A 600 -13.64 -29.80 -1.96
N GLN A 601 -14.06 -30.86 -2.64
CA GLN A 601 -14.44 -32.10 -1.95
C GLN A 601 -13.21 -32.84 -1.45
N GLY A 602 -12.09 -32.73 -2.18
CA GLY A 602 -10.79 -33.19 -1.72
C GLY A 602 -9.73 -33.22 -2.79
N VAL A 603 -8.50 -33.42 -2.35
CA VAL A 603 -7.28 -33.48 -3.17
C VAL A 603 -6.38 -34.60 -2.68
N CYS A 604 -5.49 -35.10 -3.52
CA CYS A 604 -4.38 -35.93 -3.05
C CYS A 604 -3.16 -35.04 -2.81
N VAL A 605 -2.49 -35.26 -1.69
CA VAL A 605 -1.22 -34.60 -1.37
C VAL A 605 -0.13 -35.66 -1.32
N ALA A 606 0.97 -35.41 -2.02
CA ALA A 606 2.09 -36.33 -2.08
C ALA A 606 3.37 -35.67 -1.56
N PHE A 607 3.96 -36.30 -0.55
CA PHE A 607 5.13 -35.79 0.17
C PHE A 607 6.38 -36.59 -0.21
N PRO A 608 7.45 -35.94 -0.71
CA PRO A 608 8.73 -36.59 -0.93
C PRO A 608 9.37 -37.10 0.38
N PRO A 609 10.30 -38.08 0.31
CA PRO A 609 10.92 -38.71 1.48
C PRO A 609 11.74 -37.75 2.36
N VAL A 610 12.11 -36.58 1.84
CA VAL A 610 12.78 -35.52 2.61
C VAL A 610 11.88 -34.91 3.69
N ILE A 611 10.56 -35.06 3.57
CA ILE A 611 9.57 -34.60 4.53
C ILE A 611 9.30 -35.73 5.53
N SER A 612 9.49 -35.45 6.82
CA SER A 612 9.22 -36.45 7.85
C SER A 612 7.73 -36.80 7.91
N PRO A 613 7.36 -38.05 8.21
CA PRO A 613 5.95 -38.45 8.30
C PRO A 613 5.15 -37.60 9.30
N GLN A 614 5.78 -37.12 10.39
CA GLN A 614 5.13 -36.24 11.37
C GLN A 614 4.75 -34.87 10.79
N LYS A 615 5.59 -34.29 9.94
CA LYS A 615 5.28 -33.04 9.24
C LYS A 615 4.17 -33.25 8.21
N ALA A 616 4.28 -34.32 7.43
CA ALA A 616 3.31 -34.68 6.42
C ALA A 616 1.91 -34.91 7.03
N LEU A 617 1.83 -35.63 8.15
CA LEU A 617 0.61 -35.84 8.93
C LEU A 617 0.02 -34.51 9.41
N TRP A 618 0.85 -33.64 9.99
CA TRP A 618 0.41 -32.32 10.48
C TRP A 618 -0.14 -31.43 9.36
N TRP A 619 0.58 -31.31 8.25
CA TRP A 619 0.16 -30.50 7.10
C TRP A 619 -1.11 -31.04 6.42
N THR A 620 -1.33 -32.35 6.47
CA THR A 620 -2.59 -32.95 5.96
C THR A 620 -3.78 -32.50 6.80
N PHE A 621 -3.70 -32.59 8.13
CA PHE A 621 -4.77 -32.13 9.01
C PHE A 621 -4.99 -30.61 8.92
N ASP A 622 -3.92 -29.84 8.75
CA ASP A 622 -4.00 -28.40 8.58
C ASP A 622 -4.67 -28.04 7.25
N PHE A 623 -4.36 -28.74 6.17
CA PHE A 623 -5.02 -28.57 4.88
C PHE A 623 -6.53 -28.89 4.96
N GLU A 624 -6.91 -30.00 5.60
CA GLU A 624 -8.32 -30.36 5.81
C GLU A 624 -9.06 -29.33 6.68
N ARG A 625 -8.39 -28.73 7.66
CA ARG A 625 -8.91 -27.61 8.45
C ARG A 625 -9.25 -26.41 7.56
N HIS A 626 -8.39 -26.11 6.59
CA HIS A 626 -8.63 -25.06 5.59
C HIS A 626 -9.78 -25.40 4.63
N LEU A 627 -9.94 -26.67 4.22
CA LEU A 627 -11.06 -27.10 3.35
C LEU A 627 -12.44 -26.96 4.03
N CYS A 628 -12.51 -27.11 5.35
CA CYS A 628 -13.77 -27.02 6.09
C CYS A 628 -13.97 -25.69 6.84
N HIS A 629 -13.05 -24.72 6.72
CA HIS A 629 -13.12 -23.42 7.44
C HIS A 629 -13.20 -23.55 8.97
N ASP A 630 -12.48 -24.53 9.54
CA ASP A 630 -12.47 -24.73 10.99
C ASP A 630 -11.52 -23.72 11.67
N PRO A 631 -12.04 -22.77 12.49
CA PRO A 631 -11.22 -21.74 13.11
C PRO A 631 -10.37 -22.28 14.26
N TYR A 632 -10.64 -23.50 14.74
CA TYR A 632 -10.04 -24.01 15.94
C TYR A 632 -8.76 -24.81 15.67
N PRO A 633 -7.65 -24.52 16.38
CA PRO A 633 -6.40 -25.23 16.18
C PRO A 633 -6.52 -26.67 16.69
N ARG A 634 -6.07 -27.63 15.89
CA ARG A 634 -6.11 -29.07 16.21
C ARG A 634 -4.90 -29.55 17.02
N ARG A 635 -4.04 -28.60 17.44
CA ARG A 635 -2.69 -28.87 17.93
C ARG A 635 -2.67 -29.77 19.16
N MET A 636 -3.32 -29.37 20.25
CA MET A 636 -3.21 -30.08 21.53
C MET A 636 -3.70 -31.53 21.44
N PHE A 637 -4.82 -31.76 20.75
CA PHE A 637 -5.39 -33.09 20.58
C PHE A 637 -4.51 -34.01 19.72
N LEU A 638 -4.04 -33.53 18.56
CA LEU A 638 -3.18 -34.31 17.68
C LEU A 638 -1.80 -34.59 18.30
N GLN A 639 -1.30 -33.66 19.12
CA GLN A 639 -0.05 -33.85 19.84
C GLN A 639 -0.13 -35.04 20.82
N GLU A 640 -1.24 -35.15 21.57
CA GLU A 640 -1.44 -36.27 22.50
C GLU A 640 -1.66 -37.60 21.77
N LEU A 641 -2.41 -37.60 20.65
CA LEU A 641 -2.71 -38.81 19.89
C LEU A 641 -1.50 -39.38 19.13
N TYR A 642 -0.66 -38.55 18.52
CA TYR A 642 0.41 -39.01 17.62
C TYR A 642 1.84 -38.75 18.14
N SER A 643 1.98 -38.17 19.33
CA SER A 643 3.30 -37.77 19.89
C SER A 643 4.10 -36.88 18.92
N ILE A 644 3.41 -36.00 18.20
CA ILE A 644 4.04 -35.12 17.21
C ILE A 644 4.93 -34.12 17.94
N ASN A 645 6.18 -33.98 17.50
CA ASN A 645 7.08 -32.98 18.07
C ASN A 645 6.53 -31.56 17.81
N GLN A 646 6.55 -30.69 18.84
CA GLN A 646 6.15 -29.29 18.70
C GLN A 646 6.88 -28.57 17.54
N ALA A 647 8.13 -28.92 17.25
CA ALA A 647 8.87 -28.37 16.11
C ALA A 647 8.22 -28.72 14.75
N ALA A 648 7.64 -29.91 14.61
CA ALA A 648 6.93 -30.33 13.40
C ALA A 648 5.57 -29.63 13.24
N MET A 649 4.94 -29.21 14.34
CA MET A 649 3.63 -28.53 14.35
C MET A 649 3.73 -27.00 14.20
N LYS A 650 4.92 -26.42 14.39
CA LYS A 650 5.18 -24.98 14.26
C LYS A 650 5.53 -24.55 12.84
N SER A 651 6.05 -25.45 12.00
CA SER A 651 6.46 -25.09 10.64
C SER A 651 5.26 -25.12 9.70
N TYR A 652 4.87 -23.97 9.13
CA TYR A 652 4.25 -23.98 7.80
C TYR A 652 5.19 -24.74 6.85
N PRO A 653 4.68 -25.35 5.76
CA PRO A 653 5.48 -25.99 4.72
C PRO A 653 6.43 -25.03 3.96
N LYS A 654 6.69 -23.85 4.51
CA LYS A 654 7.58 -22.85 3.98
C LYS A 654 8.94 -23.47 3.62
N GLY A 655 9.37 -23.28 2.37
CA GLY A 655 10.61 -23.79 1.82
C GLY A 655 10.65 -25.30 1.54
N HIS A 656 9.54 -26.02 1.69
CA HIS A 656 9.42 -27.45 1.39
C HIS A 656 8.52 -27.68 0.19
N THR A 657 9.01 -28.42 -0.80
CA THR A 657 8.25 -28.74 -2.02
C THR A 657 7.55 -30.09 -1.87
N PHE A 658 6.29 -30.15 -2.26
CA PHE A 658 5.44 -31.35 -2.30
C PHE A 658 4.45 -31.18 -3.46
N LEU A 659 3.61 -32.19 -3.71
CA LEU A 659 2.62 -32.15 -4.80
C LEU A 659 1.19 -32.15 -4.29
N VAL A 660 0.37 -31.35 -4.94
CA VAL A 660 -1.09 -31.36 -4.87
C VAL A 660 -1.62 -31.93 -6.17
N LEU A 661 -2.63 -32.80 -6.07
CA LEU A 661 -3.21 -33.54 -7.18
C LEU A 661 -4.74 -33.50 -7.08
N PRO A 662 -5.46 -33.50 -8.21
CA PRO A 662 -6.88 -33.80 -8.20
C PRO A 662 -7.17 -35.16 -7.54
N ALA A 663 -8.31 -35.29 -6.85
CA ALA A 663 -8.66 -36.51 -6.11
C ALA A 663 -8.76 -37.77 -6.99
N ASP A 664 -9.08 -37.61 -8.27
CA ASP A 664 -9.24 -38.67 -9.27
C ASP A 664 -7.95 -38.96 -10.07
N ASN A 665 -6.85 -38.28 -9.74
CA ASN A 665 -5.63 -38.36 -10.54
C ASN A 665 -4.93 -39.73 -10.43
N ARG A 666 -4.53 -40.29 -11.58
CA ARG A 666 -3.91 -41.63 -11.71
C ARG A 666 -2.41 -41.59 -11.97
N VAL A 667 -1.74 -40.48 -11.62
CA VAL A 667 -0.30 -40.33 -11.80
C VAL A 667 0.46 -41.33 -10.94
N GLN A 668 1.40 -42.04 -11.55
CA GLN A 668 2.27 -42.98 -10.84
C GLN A 668 3.38 -42.21 -10.13
N LEU A 669 3.31 -42.08 -8.81
CA LEU A 669 4.35 -41.44 -8.03
C LEU A 669 5.45 -42.44 -7.64
N PRO A 670 6.68 -41.96 -7.34
CA PRO A 670 7.71 -42.82 -6.76
C PRO A 670 7.23 -43.51 -5.49
N LYS A 671 7.59 -44.79 -5.31
CA LYS A 671 7.04 -45.66 -4.25
C LYS A 671 7.38 -45.22 -2.82
N ASP A 672 8.42 -44.41 -2.67
CA ASP A 672 8.93 -43.86 -1.42
C ASP A 672 8.24 -42.56 -0.99
N TRP A 673 7.29 -42.04 -1.79
CA TRP A 673 6.51 -40.87 -1.44
C TRP A 673 5.29 -41.26 -0.60
N ILE A 674 4.98 -40.44 0.39
CA ILE A 674 3.76 -40.59 1.19
C ILE A 674 2.63 -39.89 0.45
N VAL A 675 1.58 -40.64 0.09
CA VAL A 675 0.40 -40.12 -0.60
C VAL A 675 -0.80 -40.23 0.32
N THR A 676 -1.56 -39.14 0.44
CA THR A 676 -2.75 -39.07 1.29
C THR A 676 -3.87 -38.30 0.60
N HIS A 677 -5.12 -38.62 0.95
CA HIS A 677 -6.30 -37.89 0.48
C HIS A 677 -6.75 -36.88 1.54
N ALA A 678 -6.63 -35.60 1.28
CA ALA A 678 -7.15 -34.55 2.14
C ALA A 678 -8.52 -34.11 1.62
N THR A 679 -9.58 -34.36 2.40
CA THR A 679 -10.97 -34.13 1.97
C THR A 679 -11.72 -33.20 2.92
N LYS A 680 -12.75 -32.53 2.41
CA LYS A 680 -13.64 -31.71 3.24
C LYS A 680 -14.34 -32.54 4.30
N ASN A 681 -14.77 -33.76 3.95
CA ASN A 681 -15.42 -34.69 4.87
C ASN A 681 -14.50 -35.08 6.05
N ASN A 682 -13.21 -35.33 5.78
CA ASN A 682 -12.23 -35.59 6.85
C ASN A 682 -12.07 -34.37 7.77
N GLY A 683 -12.02 -33.18 7.18
CA GLY A 683 -11.98 -31.91 7.90
C GLY A 683 -13.20 -31.71 8.80
N GLU A 684 -14.40 -31.98 8.27
CA GLU A 684 -15.68 -31.88 8.98
C GLU A 684 -15.82 -32.91 10.10
N ALA A 685 -15.36 -34.14 9.90
CA ALA A 685 -15.35 -35.18 10.94
C ALA A 685 -14.60 -34.69 12.18
N PHE A 686 -13.47 -34.01 11.98
CA PHE A 686 -12.72 -33.42 13.08
C PHE A 686 -13.37 -32.15 13.63
N MET A 687 -13.94 -31.29 12.79
CA MET A 687 -14.60 -30.04 13.22
C MET A 687 -15.82 -30.28 14.12
N LYS A 688 -16.64 -31.30 13.80
CA LYS A 688 -17.82 -31.65 14.61
C LYS A 688 -17.45 -32.01 16.04
N VAL A 689 -16.28 -32.63 16.21
CA VAL A 689 -15.73 -33.01 17.50
C VAL A 689 -14.94 -31.88 18.17
N SER A 690 -14.23 -31.04 17.39
CA SER A 690 -13.44 -29.91 17.91
C SER A 690 -14.32 -28.88 18.62
N ARG A 691 -15.56 -28.63 18.16
CA ARG A 691 -16.51 -27.74 18.87
C ARG A 691 -16.78 -28.18 20.30
N ALA A 692 -17.00 -29.48 20.52
CA ALA A 692 -17.22 -30.03 21.85
C ALA A 692 -15.96 -29.95 22.73
N PHE A 693 -14.78 -30.06 22.12
CA PHE A 693 -13.48 -29.94 22.79
C PHE A 693 -13.30 -28.57 23.48
N TYR A 694 -13.81 -27.49 22.87
CA TYR A 694 -13.70 -26.13 23.40
C TYR A 694 -14.92 -25.69 24.22
N ALA A 695 -16.09 -26.29 23.99
CA ALA A 695 -17.30 -25.95 24.73
C ALA A 695 -17.33 -26.50 26.15
N PHE A 696 -16.56 -27.56 26.46
CA PHE A 696 -16.66 -28.29 27.72
C PHE A 696 -15.28 -28.60 28.33
N GLU A 697 -15.08 -28.16 29.57
CA GLU A 697 -13.78 -28.17 30.29
C GLU A 697 -13.12 -29.56 30.43
N ASN A 698 -13.91 -30.65 30.46
CA ASN A 698 -13.41 -32.04 30.58
C ASN A 698 -13.59 -32.89 29.31
N CYS A 699 -14.14 -32.33 28.23
CA CYS A 699 -14.33 -33.05 26.97
C CYS A 699 -13.01 -33.54 26.35
N PRO A 700 -11.91 -32.76 26.35
CA PRO A 700 -10.62 -33.22 25.84
C PRO A 700 -10.14 -34.56 26.39
N GLU A 701 -10.17 -34.71 27.71
CA GLU A 701 -9.70 -35.92 28.40
C GLU A 701 -10.63 -37.10 28.13
N LEU A 702 -11.95 -36.87 28.14
CA LEU A 702 -12.95 -37.91 27.88
C LEU A 702 -12.99 -38.34 26.41
N LEU A 703 -12.73 -37.43 25.48
CA LEU A 703 -12.61 -37.75 24.06
C LEU A 703 -11.32 -38.55 23.78
N LEU A 704 -10.22 -38.21 24.44
CA LEU A 704 -8.99 -39.01 24.37
C LEU A 704 -9.23 -40.42 24.93
N ASP A 705 -9.93 -40.55 26.06
CA ASP A 705 -10.38 -41.85 26.59
C ASP A 705 -11.25 -42.60 25.56
N ASP A 706 -12.21 -41.92 24.93
CA ASP A 706 -13.08 -42.52 23.93
C ASP A 706 -12.31 -43.04 22.72
N VAL A 707 -11.25 -42.34 22.28
CA VAL A 707 -10.39 -42.76 21.16
C VAL A 707 -9.41 -43.87 21.56
N TRP A 708 -8.81 -43.82 22.76
CA TRP A 708 -7.80 -44.79 23.18
C TRP A 708 -8.37 -46.10 23.70
N ASP A 709 -9.40 -46.00 24.53
CA ASP A 709 -9.97 -47.11 25.30
C ASP A 709 -11.30 -47.59 24.69
N ASP A 710 -11.63 -47.09 23.48
CA ASP A 710 -12.86 -47.35 22.73
C ASP A 710 -14.14 -47.10 23.56
N THR A 711 -14.10 -46.13 24.48
CA THR A 711 -15.26 -45.75 25.28
C THR A 711 -16.21 -44.82 24.51
N CYS A 712 -17.40 -44.59 25.07
CA CYS A 712 -18.41 -43.67 24.53
C CYS A 712 -18.85 -42.61 25.56
N LYS A 713 -17.94 -42.17 26.43
CA LYS A 713 -18.23 -41.25 27.56
C LYS A 713 -18.70 -39.88 27.08
N THR A 714 -18.16 -39.38 25.99
CA THR A 714 -18.60 -38.10 25.39
C THR A 714 -19.97 -38.24 24.72
N VAL A 715 -20.25 -39.40 24.12
CA VAL A 715 -21.56 -39.74 23.53
C VAL A 715 -22.63 -39.85 24.61
N LEU A 716 -22.34 -40.54 25.71
CA LEU A 716 -23.26 -40.70 26.85
C LEU A 716 -23.63 -39.38 27.55
N ARG A 717 -22.87 -38.30 27.30
CA ARG A 717 -23.11 -36.96 27.84
C ARG A 717 -23.76 -36.03 26.82
N ASP A 718 -24.14 -36.53 25.65
CA ASP A 718 -24.66 -35.77 24.52
C ASP A 718 -23.71 -34.67 24.02
N TRP A 719 -22.40 -34.79 24.27
CA TRP A 719 -21.40 -33.80 23.85
C TRP A 719 -20.98 -34.01 22.39
N ILE A 720 -20.93 -35.27 21.94
CA ILE A 720 -20.54 -35.69 20.59
C ILE A 720 -21.52 -36.78 20.14
N LYS A 721 -21.93 -36.79 18.87
CA LYS A 721 -22.78 -37.86 18.32
C LYS A 721 -21.96 -39.13 18.09
N GLU A 722 -22.59 -40.29 18.28
CA GLU A 722 -21.95 -41.60 18.09
C GLU A 722 -21.32 -41.76 16.69
N ASP A 723 -22.05 -41.36 15.65
CA ASP A 723 -21.57 -41.39 14.26
C ASP A 723 -20.31 -40.52 14.06
N ASP A 724 -20.27 -39.33 14.69
CA ASP A 724 -19.15 -38.40 14.55
C ASP A 724 -17.88 -38.95 15.24
N LEU A 725 -18.03 -39.57 16.42
CA LEU A 725 -16.94 -40.25 17.12
C LEU A 725 -16.41 -41.46 16.32
N THR A 726 -17.31 -42.25 15.73
CA THR A 726 -16.94 -43.41 14.90
C THR A 726 -16.16 -42.99 13.67
N ASN A 727 -16.63 -41.97 12.96
CA ASN A 727 -15.95 -41.41 11.79
C ASN A 727 -14.56 -40.85 12.15
N LEU A 728 -14.43 -40.18 13.29
CA LEU A 728 -13.14 -39.69 13.77
C LEU A 728 -12.16 -40.84 14.05
N LYS A 729 -12.59 -41.91 14.72
CA LYS A 729 -11.75 -43.08 15.00
C LYS A 729 -11.25 -43.75 13.72
N LEU A 730 -12.13 -43.92 12.73
CA LEU A 730 -11.76 -44.48 11.43
C LEU A 730 -10.72 -43.62 10.71
N LEU A 731 -10.93 -42.30 10.67
CA LEU A 731 -9.98 -41.36 10.08
C LEU A 731 -8.61 -41.42 10.77
N LEU A 732 -8.58 -41.44 12.11
CA LEU A 732 -7.34 -41.52 12.86
C LEU A 732 -6.59 -42.84 12.60
N LYS A 733 -7.31 -43.96 12.49
CA LYS A 733 -6.69 -45.24 12.17
C LYS A 733 -6.09 -45.26 10.77
N ASP A 734 -6.83 -44.79 9.78
CA ASP A 734 -6.35 -44.65 8.39
C ASP A 734 -5.07 -43.81 8.31
N ARG A 735 -5.05 -42.67 9.02
CA ARG A 735 -3.86 -41.79 9.09
C ARG A 735 -2.67 -42.46 9.77
N ALA A 736 -2.90 -43.23 10.83
CA ALA A 736 -1.82 -43.98 11.47
C ALA A 736 -1.16 -44.99 10.53
N GLU A 737 -1.95 -45.63 9.67
CA GLU A 737 -1.47 -46.57 8.66
C GLU A 737 -0.72 -45.87 7.52
N ILE A 738 -1.30 -44.82 6.93
CA ILE A 738 -0.71 -44.06 5.79
C ILE A 738 0.64 -43.45 6.16
N PHE A 739 0.74 -42.83 7.33
CA PHE A 739 1.96 -42.12 7.76
C PHE A 739 2.92 -43.02 8.56
N GLY A 740 2.53 -44.26 8.88
CA GLY A 740 3.33 -45.17 9.71
C GLY A 740 3.56 -44.64 11.14
N ILE A 741 2.66 -43.80 11.66
CA ILE A 741 2.74 -43.22 13.00
C ILE A 741 1.60 -43.82 13.83
N PRO A 742 1.87 -44.77 14.74
CA PRO A 742 0.83 -45.37 15.54
C PRO A 742 0.21 -44.36 16.49
N LEU A 743 -1.08 -44.51 16.77
CA LEU A 743 -1.73 -43.80 17.86
C LEU A 743 -1.03 -44.15 19.18
N ARG A 744 -0.63 -43.11 19.91
CA ARG A 744 -0.02 -43.23 21.24
C ARG A 744 -0.98 -44.00 22.13
N ARG A 745 -0.52 -45.07 22.76
CA ARG A 745 -1.29 -45.73 23.82
C ARG A 745 -1.17 -44.92 25.10
N ARG A 746 -2.25 -44.90 25.89
CA ARG A 746 -2.31 -44.22 27.19
C ARG A 746 -1.08 -44.55 28.03
N THR A 747 -0.19 -43.58 28.24
CA THR A 747 0.78 -43.67 29.33
C THR A 747 0.04 -43.43 30.63
N ILE A 748 -0.13 -44.47 31.44
CA ILE A 748 -0.62 -44.37 32.82
C ILE A 748 0.43 -43.56 33.60
N LYS A 749 0.35 -42.23 33.57
CA LYS A 749 1.04 -41.40 34.57
C LYS A 749 0.23 -41.54 35.84
N ALA A 750 0.76 -42.30 36.79
CA ALA A 750 0.28 -42.32 38.16
C ALA A 750 0.26 -40.89 38.72
N ARG A 751 -0.89 -40.21 38.64
CA ARG A 751 -1.15 -39.02 39.46
C ARG A 751 -1.29 -39.53 40.89
N GLY A 752 -0.19 -39.44 41.64
CA GLY A 752 -0.16 -39.71 43.07
C GLY A 752 -1.25 -38.90 43.77
N THR A 753 -2.13 -39.63 44.45
CA THR A 753 -3.11 -39.12 45.38
C THR A 753 -2.40 -38.46 46.57
N ASN A 754 -2.26 -37.13 46.56
CA ASN A 754 -2.16 -36.37 47.80
C ASN A 754 -3.58 -35.97 48.22
N ARG A 755 -4.29 -36.91 48.84
CA ARG A 755 -5.37 -36.59 49.78
C ARG A 755 -4.71 -36.06 51.05
N LYS A 756 -4.80 -34.76 51.29
CA LYS A 756 -4.70 -34.22 52.65
C LYS A 756 -6.00 -34.58 53.38
N GLN A 757 -5.90 -35.42 54.41
CA GLN A 757 -6.79 -35.43 55.56
C GLN A 757 -6.27 -34.39 56.55
N GLU A 758 -7.21 -33.63 57.12
CA GLU A 758 -7.16 -32.81 58.35
C GLU A 758 -6.14 -31.67 58.46
#